data_AF-J4HZV7-F1
#
_entry.id   AF-J4HZV7-F1
#
_cell.length_a   1.000
_cell.length_b   1.000
_cell.length_c   1.000
_cell.angle_alpha   90.00
_cell.angle_beta   90.00
_cell.angle_gamma   90.00
#
_symmetry.space_group_name_H-M   'P 1'
#
loop_
_entity.id
_entity.type
_entity.pdbx_description
1 polymer ?
#
loop_
_entity_poly.entity_id
_entity_poly.type
_entity_poly.pdbx_seq_one_letter_code
_entity_poly.pdbx_strand_id
1 'polypeptide(L)'
;MADVQSIGLGGGSHVKISDTPKGSSVAVGPESVGHNLIRDARVFGGNTLTTTDIIVASGGAELGVKEKVADVPGSVIDKAAKAIKKGLEGIIDKMKTSPEDITVLLVGGGSIIAPDKLSGVGEILRPPYFSVANAVGAAMAKVAGEIDTIELLQNRDIHDVIDAIKKQAIEKAIKAGADPATTKIVEVVNLPVQYVTNQATRIIVKAAGDLAPEAIASVISLDEVTAPQNEDYREGEKAVLDEQSEEQAIDIEAYKPTIRPDRSWSLTELDLEWIAEGCGVLGTGGGGPTYPPFLMARQLLRDGKEIIVVDPEDVAEDAVFIRCMFMGAPSVSLERLQGGNEIPSAIRALMKYMGLQDVAGTISDEIGGGNGLQPMIVAAEMGKTVLDGDLMGRAYPNMYQSLPGAFNIPGGLWPCAIADGVGNAVVLPTASNPKSVETILRTVTTEMGSKSGVSMAPLTRLTCQQYGIPRTVSQAWRIGRTIALCRKNNDFKSIPAAILKLQNGACLFVGKIVDVQREVRKGFTWGSVTIVPLLEDEEEDGGSPATANQLYGPEDRLVIPFQNENLYAYIESPNDGDRKVLVTVPDLITVLDSQNGSALGTPDYRYGLRVTVIAMAGDPKWTETTEGLATGGPAAFGLHDLPFTPIAIYKEPTSVVAEYA
;
A
#
# COMPACT_ATOMS: atom_id res chain seq x y z
N MET A 1 5.23 1.26 -17.67
CA MET A 1 5.69 2.64 -17.36
C MET A 1 7.09 2.54 -16.78
N ALA A 2 7.98 3.50 -17.04
CA ALA A 2 9.31 3.48 -16.41
C ALA A 2 9.15 3.69 -14.90
N ASP A 3 9.87 2.89 -14.11
CA ASP A 3 9.92 3.09 -12.67
C ASP A 3 10.86 4.27 -12.38
N VAL A 4 10.32 5.34 -11.81
CA VAL A 4 11.03 6.61 -11.59
C VAL A 4 10.83 7.03 -10.15
N GLN A 5 11.95 7.15 -9.44
CA GLN A 5 12.01 7.71 -8.10
C GLN A 5 12.63 9.10 -8.15
N SER A 6 12.07 10.04 -7.39
CA SER A 6 12.51 11.44 -7.38
C SER A 6 12.84 11.92 -5.97
N ILE A 7 13.91 12.69 -5.84
CA ILE A 7 14.31 13.38 -4.61
C ILE A 7 14.57 14.86 -4.92
N GLY A 8 14.29 15.74 -3.95
CA GLY A 8 14.50 17.19 -4.06
C GLY A 8 15.97 17.62 -3.95
N LEU A 9 16.87 16.97 -4.70
CA LEU A 9 18.31 17.16 -4.64
C LEU A 9 18.89 17.47 -6.03
N GLY A 10 19.45 18.67 -6.18
CA GLY A 10 20.12 19.12 -7.40
C GLY A 10 21.17 20.18 -7.09
N GLY A 11 21.78 20.81 -8.09
CA GLY A 11 22.81 21.85 -7.89
C GLY A 11 22.28 23.15 -7.27
N GLY A 12 20.98 23.44 -7.45
CA GLY A 12 20.32 24.61 -6.86
C GLY A 12 19.73 24.38 -5.47
N SER A 13 19.83 23.17 -4.92
CA SER A 13 19.24 22.86 -3.62
C SER A 13 19.82 23.75 -2.53
N HIS A 14 18.95 24.36 -1.72
CA HIS A 14 19.34 25.24 -0.62
C HIS A 14 20.09 24.45 0.45
N VAL A 15 21.15 25.06 0.98
CA VAL A 15 21.90 24.53 2.13
C VAL A 15 21.61 25.41 3.33
N LYS A 16 20.75 24.94 4.22
CA LYS A 16 20.34 25.67 5.42
C LYS A 16 21.22 25.25 6.59
N ILE A 17 21.73 26.25 7.33
CA ILE A 17 22.53 26.05 8.54
C ILE A 17 21.67 26.48 9.73
N SER A 18 21.48 25.60 10.69
CA SER A 18 20.73 25.89 11.91
C SER A 18 21.57 25.56 13.14
N ASP A 19 21.71 26.50 14.08
CA ASP A 19 22.44 26.24 15.31
C ASP A 19 21.57 25.46 16.31
N THR A 20 22.06 24.29 16.71
CA THR A 20 21.41 23.44 17.72
C THR A 20 22.25 23.39 18.99
N PRO A 21 21.67 23.03 20.16
CA PRO A 21 22.42 22.87 21.41
C PRO A 21 23.55 21.84 21.35
N LYS A 22 23.58 20.97 20.32
CA LYS A 22 24.63 19.97 20.06
C LYS A 22 25.62 20.39 18.95
N GLY A 23 25.52 21.63 18.45
CA GLY A 23 26.34 22.21 17.36
C GLY A 23 25.52 22.62 16.12
N SER A 24 26.17 23.21 15.10
CA SER A 24 25.49 23.63 13.87
C SER A 24 25.06 22.43 13.03
N SER A 25 23.74 22.28 12.78
CA SER A 25 23.14 21.28 11.88
C SER A 25 23.05 21.85 10.46
N VAL A 26 23.14 20.98 9.44
CA VAL A 26 23.10 21.36 8.02
C VAL A 26 22.07 20.50 7.31
N ALA A 27 21.12 21.15 6.65
CA ALA A 27 20.09 20.50 5.84
C ALA A 27 20.24 20.90 4.36
N VAL A 28 19.97 19.96 3.45
CA VAL A 28 20.11 20.16 2.00
C VAL A 28 18.77 19.87 1.32
N GLY A 29 18.21 20.87 0.61
CA GLY A 29 16.90 20.76 -0.02
C GLY A 29 15.73 20.76 1.00
N PRO A 30 14.49 20.47 0.56
CA PRO A 30 14.08 20.23 -0.83
C PRO A 30 13.96 21.52 -1.67
N GLU A 31 13.94 22.69 -1.04
CA GLU A 31 13.91 23.99 -1.72
C GLU A 31 15.13 24.17 -2.64
N SER A 32 14.91 24.84 -3.78
CA SER A 32 15.95 25.05 -4.79
C SER A 32 15.77 26.37 -5.51
N VAL A 33 16.89 27.02 -5.86
CA VAL A 33 16.90 28.20 -6.74
C VAL A 33 16.62 27.84 -8.21
N GLY A 34 16.61 26.54 -8.55
CA GLY A 34 16.24 26.04 -9.86
C GLY A 34 17.05 26.66 -11.01
N HIS A 35 16.35 27.20 -12.02
CA HIS A 35 16.96 27.85 -13.17
C HIS A 35 17.69 29.17 -12.82
N ASN A 36 17.39 29.77 -11.67
CA ASN A 36 18.04 31.00 -11.20
C ASN A 36 19.40 30.77 -10.52
N LEU A 37 19.98 29.57 -10.65
CA LEU A 37 21.27 29.21 -10.04
C LEU A 37 22.38 30.25 -10.31
N ILE A 38 22.50 30.71 -11.55
CA ILE A 38 23.54 31.68 -11.95
C ILE A 38 23.31 33.06 -11.30
N ARG A 39 22.06 33.41 -10.97
CA ARG A 39 21.70 34.67 -10.34
C ARG A 39 21.84 34.61 -8.81
N ASP A 40 21.35 33.53 -8.21
CA ASP A 40 21.06 33.47 -6.77
C ASP A 40 22.09 32.69 -5.94
N ALA A 41 22.88 31.80 -6.56
CA ALA A 41 23.92 31.04 -5.84
C ALA A 41 25.16 31.90 -5.54
N ARG A 42 25.81 31.64 -4.38
CA ARG A 42 26.93 32.47 -3.90
C ARG A 42 28.14 32.43 -4.81
N VAL A 43 28.43 31.28 -5.42
CA VAL A 43 29.58 31.10 -6.32
C VAL A 43 29.49 31.96 -7.58
N PHE A 44 28.27 32.33 -8.01
CA PHE A 44 28.05 33.26 -9.12
C PHE A 44 27.86 34.71 -8.67
N GLY A 45 27.62 34.95 -7.37
CA GLY A 45 27.48 36.30 -6.79
C GLY A 45 26.12 36.61 -6.19
N GLY A 46 25.25 35.61 -6.05
CA GLY A 46 24.01 35.75 -5.29
C GLY A 46 24.23 35.57 -3.78
N ASN A 47 23.11 35.49 -3.04
CA ASN A 47 23.10 35.47 -1.58
C ASN A 47 22.75 34.10 -0.98
N THR A 48 22.30 33.15 -1.79
CA THR A 48 21.77 31.87 -1.31
C THR A 48 22.85 30.80 -1.39
N LEU A 49 23.13 30.14 -0.25
CA LEU A 49 24.06 29.01 -0.22
C LEU A 49 23.38 27.77 -0.84
N THR A 50 23.99 27.22 -1.89
CA THR A 50 23.49 26.05 -2.62
C THR A 50 24.46 24.87 -2.56
N THR A 51 24.01 23.69 -2.97
CA THR A 51 24.85 22.50 -3.16
C THR A 51 25.98 22.72 -4.18
N THR A 52 25.76 23.50 -5.24
CA THR A 52 26.87 23.88 -6.15
C THR A 52 27.95 24.68 -5.42
N ASP A 53 27.58 25.59 -4.50
CA ASP A 53 28.54 26.34 -3.71
C ASP A 53 29.40 25.42 -2.83
N ILE A 54 28.78 24.40 -2.20
CA ILE A 54 29.47 23.41 -1.36
C ILE A 54 30.48 22.60 -2.16
N ILE A 55 30.13 22.16 -3.37
CA ILE A 55 31.02 21.36 -4.22
C ILE A 55 32.19 22.19 -4.76
N VAL A 56 31.97 23.46 -5.07
CA VAL A 56 33.07 24.36 -5.49
C VAL A 56 33.98 24.69 -4.30
N ALA A 57 33.40 24.90 -3.11
CA ALA A 57 34.16 25.13 -1.88
C ALA A 57 35.01 23.91 -1.47
N SER A 58 34.51 22.68 -1.67
CA SER A 58 35.26 21.44 -1.43
C SER A 58 36.34 21.15 -2.48
N GLY A 59 36.34 21.89 -3.60
CA GLY A 59 37.23 21.67 -4.73
C GLY A 59 36.80 20.52 -5.66
N GLY A 60 35.57 20.04 -5.55
CA GLY A 60 35.02 18.97 -6.39
C GLY A 60 34.58 19.41 -7.79
N ALA A 61 34.45 20.72 -8.05
CA ALA A 61 34.15 21.26 -9.37
C ALA A 61 34.76 22.66 -9.60
N GLU A 62 35.09 22.97 -10.86
CA GLU A 62 35.53 24.30 -11.29
C GLU A 62 34.35 25.05 -11.94
N LEU A 63 33.54 25.71 -11.11
CA LEU A 63 32.36 26.48 -11.54
C LEU A 63 32.32 27.82 -10.82
N GLY A 64 31.99 28.89 -11.54
CA GLY A 64 31.86 30.24 -10.98
C GLY A 64 33.16 30.80 -10.37
N VAL A 65 33.04 31.63 -9.34
CA VAL A 65 34.17 32.34 -8.68
C VAL A 65 34.42 31.74 -7.30
N LYS A 66 35.46 30.90 -7.19
CA LYS A 66 35.79 30.11 -5.98
C LYS A 66 36.02 30.97 -4.74
N GLU A 67 36.52 32.19 -4.91
CA GLU A 67 36.79 33.14 -3.83
C GLU A 67 35.52 33.56 -3.07
N LYS A 68 34.35 33.50 -3.72
CA LYS A 68 33.05 33.90 -3.12
C LYS A 68 32.47 32.87 -2.15
N VAL A 69 33.03 31.66 -2.14
CA VAL A 69 32.60 30.53 -1.29
C VAL A 69 33.73 30.02 -0.39
N ALA A 70 34.87 30.71 -0.36
CA ALA A 70 36.03 30.34 0.45
C ALA A 70 35.81 30.54 1.97
N ASP A 71 34.79 31.31 2.35
CA ASP A 71 34.39 31.56 3.74
C ASP A 71 33.49 30.47 4.33
N VAL A 72 33.03 29.50 3.53
CA VAL A 72 32.19 28.41 4.00
C VAL A 72 33.00 27.50 4.94
N PRO A 73 32.57 27.28 6.20
CA PRO A 73 33.31 26.44 7.14
C PRO A 73 33.43 24.99 6.64
N GLY A 74 34.60 24.37 6.81
CA GLY A 74 34.82 22.96 6.45
C GLY A 74 33.83 21.98 7.10
N SER A 75 33.39 22.29 8.33
CA SER A 75 32.36 21.50 9.03
C SER A 75 30.99 21.51 8.34
N VAL A 76 30.65 22.60 7.63
CA VAL A 76 29.41 22.72 6.85
C VAL A 76 29.54 21.93 5.55
N ILE A 77 30.71 22.02 4.89
CA ILE A 77 31.02 21.27 3.67
C ILE A 77 30.90 19.76 3.93
N ASP A 78 31.53 19.26 5.00
CA ASP A 78 31.50 17.83 5.35
C ASP A 78 30.09 17.34 5.66
N LYS A 79 29.30 18.12 6.40
CA LYS A 79 27.91 17.76 6.75
C LYS A 79 26.99 17.80 5.54
N ALA A 80 27.12 18.81 4.69
CA ALA A 80 26.36 18.90 3.44
C ALA A 80 26.73 17.76 2.48
N ALA A 81 28.02 17.44 2.32
CA ALA A 81 28.48 16.31 1.50
C ALA A 81 27.94 14.98 2.01
N LYS A 82 27.91 14.76 3.33
CA LYS A 82 27.27 13.58 3.94
C LYS A 82 25.77 13.53 3.67
N ALA A 83 25.06 14.66 3.77
CA ALA A 83 23.63 14.71 3.49
C ALA A 83 23.30 14.41 2.02
N ILE A 84 24.07 14.97 1.07
CA ILE A 84 23.97 14.68 -0.37
C ILE A 84 24.22 13.18 -0.63
N LYS A 85 25.31 12.65 -0.08
CA LYS A 85 25.69 11.24 -0.20
C LYS A 85 24.56 10.32 0.32
N LYS A 86 24.07 10.58 1.53
CA LYS A 86 22.96 9.82 2.15
C LYS A 86 21.69 9.86 1.29
N GLY A 87 21.33 11.02 0.75
CA GLY A 87 20.16 11.16 -0.12
C GLY A 87 20.27 10.33 -1.41
N LEU A 88 21.46 10.32 -2.02
CA LEU A 88 21.74 9.50 -3.21
C LEU A 88 21.77 8.00 -2.90
N GLU A 89 22.46 7.58 -1.82
CA GLU A 89 22.50 6.18 -1.41
C GLU A 89 21.10 5.66 -1.07
N GLY A 90 20.30 6.45 -0.36
CA GLY A 90 18.93 6.08 -0.02
C GLY A 90 18.01 5.91 -1.23
N ILE A 91 18.14 6.74 -2.28
CA ILE A 91 17.32 6.58 -3.49
C ILE A 91 17.80 5.42 -4.36
N ILE A 92 19.11 5.20 -4.42
CA ILE A 92 19.71 4.09 -5.15
C ILE A 92 19.26 2.77 -4.52
N ASP A 93 19.33 2.67 -3.20
CA ASP A 93 18.92 1.47 -2.47
C ASP A 93 17.43 1.14 -2.69
N LYS A 94 16.54 2.15 -2.69
CA LYS A 94 15.12 1.97 -3.02
C LYS A 94 14.86 1.45 -4.44
N MET A 95 15.73 1.79 -5.38
CA MET A 95 15.62 1.36 -6.78
C MET A 95 16.23 -0.03 -7.02
N LYS A 96 17.03 -0.55 -6.08
CA LYS A 96 17.64 -1.86 -6.22
C LYS A 96 16.58 -2.95 -6.21
N THR A 97 16.74 -3.91 -7.11
CA THR A 97 15.93 -5.13 -7.17
C THR A 97 16.60 -6.31 -6.44
N SER A 98 17.83 -6.15 -5.97
CA SER A 98 18.63 -7.17 -5.28
C SER A 98 19.66 -6.50 -4.35
N PRO A 99 20.23 -7.23 -3.38
CA PRO A 99 21.25 -6.69 -2.46
C PRO A 99 22.62 -6.48 -3.10
N GLU A 100 22.81 -6.87 -4.37
CA GLU A 100 24.09 -6.78 -5.05
C GLU A 100 24.47 -5.32 -5.38
N ASP A 101 25.76 -5.08 -5.56
CA ASP A 101 26.27 -3.78 -6.03
C ASP A 101 25.84 -3.54 -7.48
N ILE A 102 25.33 -2.34 -7.76
CA ILE A 102 24.87 -1.96 -9.10
C ILE A 102 25.82 -0.97 -9.77
N THR A 103 25.74 -0.87 -11.10
CA THR A 103 26.40 0.20 -11.86
C THR A 103 25.47 1.40 -11.98
N VAL A 104 25.94 2.59 -11.58
CA VAL A 104 25.17 3.83 -11.65
C VAL A 104 25.67 4.70 -12.80
N LEU A 105 24.77 5.09 -13.70
CA LEU A 105 25.04 6.08 -14.73
C LEU A 105 24.59 7.47 -14.26
N LEU A 106 25.54 8.37 -14.07
CA LEU A 106 25.27 9.76 -13.67
C LEU A 106 25.13 10.65 -14.91
N VAL A 107 23.94 11.21 -15.09
CA VAL A 107 23.60 12.09 -16.21
C VAL A 107 22.98 13.42 -15.76
N GLY A 108 22.97 14.41 -16.64
CA GLY A 108 22.49 15.77 -16.37
C GLY A 108 23.55 16.67 -15.71
N GLY A 109 23.41 17.98 -15.87
CA GLY A 109 24.37 18.96 -15.33
C GLY A 109 24.51 18.95 -13.80
N GLY A 110 23.49 18.45 -13.09
CA GLY A 110 23.51 18.29 -11.63
C GLY A 110 24.34 17.12 -11.13
N SER A 111 24.84 16.23 -12.00
CA SER A 111 25.63 15.05 -11.63
C SER A 111 26.94 15.37 -10.91
N ILE A 112 27.39 16.62 -11.00
CA ILE A 112 28.57 17.16 -10.32
C ILE A 112 28.48 17.08 -8.79
N ILE A 113 27.27 17.00 -8.23
CA ILE A 113 27.09 16.94 -6.77
C ILE A 113 27.29 15.53 -6.22
N ALA A 114 27.27 14.51 -7.08
CA ALA A 114 27.40 13.13 -6.66
C ALA A 114 28.87 12.80 -6.30
N PRO A 115 29.13 12.13 -5.16
CA PRO A 115 30.47 11.72 -4.77
C PRO A 115 31.00 10.60 -5.66
N ASP A 116 32.32 10.38 -5.65
CA ASP A 116 32.98 9.34 -6.46
C ASP A 116 32.79 7.92 -5.92
N LYS A 117 32.25 7.77 -4.69
CA LYS A 117 31.92 6.47 -4.08
C LYS A 117 30.58 6.56 -3.35
N LEU A 118 29.72 5.59 -3.64
CA LEU A 118 28.41 5.39 -3.03
C LEU A 118 28.31 3.94 -2.53
N SER A 119 27.72 3.75 -1.36
CA SER A 119 27.40 2.44 -0.80
C SER A 119 26.42 1.72 -1.71
N GLY A 120 26.60 0.41 -1.89
CA GLY A 120 25.76 -0.38 -2.78
C GLY A 120 26.01 -0.14 -4.28
N VAL A 121 27.05 0.59 -4.65
CA VAL A 121 27.39 0.90 -6.05
C VAL A 121 28.79 0.39 -6.36
N GLY A 122 28.88 -0.60 -7.25
CA GLY A 122 30.16 -1.19 -7.65
C GLY A 122 30.94 -0.29 -8.60
N GLU A 123 30.23 0.42 -9.48
CA GLU A 123 30.82 1.29 -10.49
C GLU A 123 29.95 2.52 -10.76
N ILE A 124 30.57 3.70 -10.82
CA ILE A 124 29.93 4.96 -11.22
C ILE A 124 30.47 5.40 -12.57
N LEU A 125 29.59 5.54 -13.55
CA LEU A 125 29.92 5.95 -14.91
C LEU A 125 29.35 7.33 -15.23
N ARG A 126 30.19 8.23 -15.74
CA ARG A 126 29.80 9.54 -16.28
C ARG A 126 30.05 9.54 -17.79
N PRO A 127 29.03 9.31 -18.64
CA PRO A 127 29.21 9.25 -20.08
C PRO A 127 29.71 10.58 -20.67
N PRO A 128 30.39 10.56 -21.83
CA PRO A 128 30.62 11.78 -22.61
C PRO A 128 29.28 12.48 -22.90
N TYR A 129 29.26 13.81 -22.84
CA TYR A 129 28.04 14.62 -23.05
C TYR A 129 26.90 14.35 -22.06
N PHE A 130 27.22 13.89 -20.84
CA PHE A 130 26.22 13.62 -19.79
C PHE A 130 25.24 14.78 -19.55
N SER A 131 25.65 16.03 -19.77
CA SER A 131 24.82 17.23 -19.58
C SER A 131 23.60 17.29 -20.51
N VAL A 132 23.65 16.61 -21.66
CA VAL A 132 22.59 16.58 -22.69
C VAL A 132 22.03 15.16 -22.89
N ALA A 133 22.29 14.23 -21.96
CA ALA A 133 21.90 12.82 -22.10
C ALA A 133 20.40 12.62 -22.38
N ASN A 134 19.53 13.45 -21.79
CA ASN A 134 18.08 13.37 -22.06
C ASN A 134 17.74 13.69 -23.52
N ALA A 135 18.40 14.70 -24.10
CA ALA A 135 18.22 15.06 -25.50
C ALA A 135 18.77 13.97 -26.43
N VAL A 136 19.92 13.38 -26.06
CA VAL A 136 20.47 12.21 -26.77
C VAL A 136 19.52 11.02 -26.69
N GLY A 137 18.95 10.73 -25.52
CA GLY A 137 17.97 9.66 -25.32
C GLY A 137 16.71 9.86 -26.17
N ALA A 138 16.22 11.10 -26.25
CA ALA A 138 15.10 11.45 -27.13
C ALA A 138 15.45 11.29 -28.62
N ALA A 139 16.65 11.72 -29.03
CA ALA A 139 17.10 11.62 -30.42
C ALA A 139 17.43 10.17 -30.85
N MET A 140 17.81 9.31 -29.91
CA MET A 140 18.07 7.88 -30.13
C MET A 140 16.81 7.02 -30.03
N ALA A 141 15.67 7.60 -29.64
CA ALA A 141 14.45 6.85 -29.43
C ALA A 141 13.99 6.19 -30.74
N LYS A 142 13.83 4.86 -30.69
CA LYS A 142 13.31 4.07 -31.80
C LYS A 142 11.79 4.18 -31.85
N VAL A 143 11.23 4.08 -33.05
CA VAL A 143 9.79 3.98 -33.22
C VAL A 143 9.34 2.60 -32.75
N ALA A 144 8.39 2.56 -31.81
CA ALA A 144 7.95 1.33 -31.18
C ALA A 144 6.46 1.06 -31.41
N GLY A 145 6.12 -0.22 -31.54
CA GLY A 145 4.76 -0.74 -31.56
C GLY A 145 4.60 -1.76 -30.45
N GLU A 146 3.64 -1.54 -29.57
CA GLU A 146 3.36 -2.42 -28.43
C GLU A 146 1.95 -3.02 -28.56
N ILE A 147 1.84 -4.33 -28.37
CA ILE A 147 0.58 -5.04 -28.22
C ILE A 147 0.55 -5.63 -26.82
N ASP A 148 -0.44 -5.24 -26.03
CA ASP A 148 -0.73 -5.76 -24.69
C ASP A 148 -2.12 -6.38 -24.75
N THR A 149 -2.18 -7.71 -24.63
CA THR A 149 -3.42 -8.47 -24.80
C THR A 149 -3.48 -9.65 -23.83
N ILE A 150 -4.69 -10.14 -23.55
CA ILE A 150 -4.93 -11.37 -22.78
C ILE A 150 -5.40 -12.45 -23.74
N GLU A 151 -4.69 -13.57 -23.77
CA GLU A 151 -4.98 -14.71 -24.63
C GLU A 151 -5.41 -15.92 -23.82
N LEU A 152 -6.49 -16.57 -24.26
CA LEU A 152 -6.97 -17.82 -23.70
C LEU A 152 -6.30 -18.97 -24.44
N LEU A 153 -5.41 -19.72 -23.79
CA LEU A 153 -4.64 -20.75 -24.51
C LEU A 153 -5.54 -21.90 -24.96
N GLN A 154 -6.47 -22.41 -24.14
CA GLN A 154 -7.49 -23.42 -24.55
C GLN A 154 -6.96 -24.51 -25.51
N ASN A 155 -5.80 -25.10 -25.20
CA ASN A 155 -5.07 -26.12 -26.00
C ASN A 155 -4.32 -25.62 -27.25
N ARG A 156 -4.20 -24.30 -27.47
CA ARG A 156 -3.27 -23.71 -28.46
C ARG A 156 -1.85 -23.71 -27.91
N ASP A 157 -0.87 -23.89 -28.80
CA ASP A 157 0.53 -23.72 -28.44
C ASP A 157 0.80 -22.23 -28.17
N ILE A 158 1.40 -21.95 -27.01
CA ILE A 158 1.74 -20.59 -26.59
C ILE A 158 2.74 -19.93 -27.53
N HIS A 159 3.62 -20.69 -28.17
CA HIS A 159 4.59 -20.18 -29.12
C HIS A 159 3.91 -19.61 -30.37
N ASP A 160 2.89 -20.30 -30.90
CA ASP A 160 2.13 -19.84 -32.07
C ASP A 160 1.38 -18.54 -31.79
N VAL A 161 0.80 -18.42 -30.58
CA VAL A 161 0.07 -17.22 -30.13
C VAL A 161 1.03 -16.04 -29.99
N ILE A 162 2.18 -16.25 -29.33
CA ILE A 162 3.21 -15.21 -29.19
C ILE A 162 3.72 -14.77 -30.57
N ASP A 163 3.93 -15.71 -31.50
CA ASP A 163 4.43 -15.39 -32.85
C ASP A 163 3.43 -14.58 -33.68
N ALA A 164 2.12 -14.81 -33.51
CA ALA A 164 1.09 -13.97 -34.10
C ALA A 164 1.12 -12.54 -33.53
N ILE A 165 1.26 -12.40 -32.21
CA ILE A 165 1.33 -11.08 -31.55
C ILE A 165 2.61 -10.34 -31.93
N LYS A 166 3.75 -11.03 -32.08
CA LYS A 166 5.00 -10.45 -32.61
C LYS A 166 4.79 -9.80 -33.97
N LYS A 167 4.09 -10.45 -34.90
CA LYS A 167 3.79 -9.87 -36.22
C LYS A 167 2.96 -8.60 -36.10
N GLN A 168 1.93 -8.60 -35.25
CA GLN A 168 1.10 -7.42 -35.01
C GLN A 168 1.88 -6.26 -34.39
N ALA A 169 2.79 -6.55 -33.45
CA ALA A 169 3.65 -5.53 -32.85
C ALA A 169 4.59 -4.89 -33.89
N ILE A 170 5.17 -5.70 -34.79
CA ILE A 170 6.00 -5.23 -35.91
C ILE A 170 5.18 -4.35 -36.86
N GLU A 171 4.00 -4.81 -37.29
CA GLU A 171 3.11 -4.04 -38.16
C GLU A 171 2.70 -2.71 -37.53
N LYS A 172 2.42 -2.70 -36.22
CA LYS A 172 2.09 -1.49 -35.46
C LYS A 172 3.28 -0.52 -35.40
N ALA A 173 4.50 -1.03 -35.22
CA ALA A 173 5.72 -0.21 -35.25
C ALA A 173 5.96 0.39 -36.65
N ILE A 174 5.82 -0.41 -37.71
CA ILE A 174 5.99 0.05 -39.10
C ILE A 174 4.93 1.11 -39.43
N LYS A 175 3.67 0.88 -39.04
CA LYS A 175 2.58 1.86 -39.22
C LYS A 175 2.84 3.16 -38.48
N ALA A 176 3.54 3.11 -37.34
CA ALA A 176 3.96 4.30 -36.59
C ALA A 176 5.18 5.00 -37.20
N GLY A 177 5.78 4.46 -38.28
CA GLY A 177 6.90 5.06 -39.01
C GLY A 177 8.24 4.34 -38.82
N ALA A 178 8.27 3.15 -38.21
CA ALA A 178 9.50 2.36 -38.10
C ALA A 178 9.91 1.79 -39.48
N ASP A 179 11.20 1.79 -39.78
CA ASP A 179 11.77 1.14 -40.96
C ASP A 179 11.59 -0.38 -40.85
N PRO A 180 10.89 -1.03 -41.80
CA PRO A 180 10.72 -2.49 -41.82
C PRO A 180 12.04 -3.27 -41.76
N ALA A 181 13.14 -2.73 -42.31
CA ALA A 181 14.44 -3.41 -42.36
C ALA A 181 15.14 -3.46 -40.99
N THR A 182 14.85 -2.51 -40.10
CA THR A 182 15.49 -2.40 -38.77
C THR A 182 14.56 -2.78 -37.62
N THR A 183 13.26 -2.94 -37.90
CA THR A 183 12.24 -3.29 -36.90
C THR A 183 12.42 -4.72 -36.41
N LYS A 184 12.56 -4.88 -35.09
CA LYS A 184 12.68 -6.18 -34.43
C LYS A 184 11.91 -6.20 -33.12
N ILE A 185 11.61 -7.42 -32.65
CA ILE A 185 11.05 -7.61 -31.31
C ILE A 185 12.11 -7.27 -30.28
N VAL A 186 11.78 -6.36 -29.36
CA VAL A 186 12.67 -5.94 -28.28
C VAL A 186 12.27 -6.54 -26.94
N GLU A 187 10.98 -6.86 -26.77
CA GLU A 187 10.45 -7.35 -25.51
C GLU A 187 9.28 -8.30 -25.75
N VAL A 188 9.26 -9.40 -25.01
CA VAL A 188 8.14 -10.33 -24.91
C VAL A 188 7.97 -10.67 -23.44
N VAL A 189 6.89 -10.20 -22.84
CA VAL A 189 6.51 -10.53 -21.47
C VAL A 189 5.30 -11.45 -21.50
N ASN A 190 5.39 -12.54 -20.77
CA ASN A 190 4.34 -13.53 -20.62
C ASN A 190 4.00 -13.65 -19.13
N LEU A 191 2.81 -13.18 -18.75
CA LEU A 191 2.31 -13.20 -17.38
C LEU A 191 1.09 -14.13 -17.30
N PRO A 192 1.24 -15.35 -16.75
CA PRO A 192 0.11 -16.24 -16.52
C PRO A 192 -0.90 -15.57 -15.58
N VAL A 193 -2.18 -15.59 -15.95
CA VAL A 193 -3.25 -15.07 -15.08
C VAL A 193 -3.64 -16.17 -14.11
N GLN A 194 -3.06 -16.12 -12.91
CA GLN A 194 -3.00 -17.24 -11.97
C GLN A 194 -4.35 -17.71 -11.40
N TYR A 195 -5.42 -16.96 -11.62
CA TYR A 195 -6.74 -17.19 -11.02
C TYR A 195 -7.83 -17.56 -12.03
N VAL A 196 -7.47 -17.83 -13.30
CA VAL A 196 -8.41 -18.27 -14.34
C VAL A 196 -8.11 -19.72 -14.73
N THR A 197 -9.14 -20.56 -14.70
CA THR A 197 -9.04 -22.02 -14.94
C THR A 197 -8.74 -22.38 -16.40
N ASN A 198 -8.83 -21.43 -17.33
CA ASN A 198 -8.68 -21.64 -18.77
C ASN A 198 -7.28 -21.32 -19.33
N GLN A 199 -6.27 -21.22 -18.46
CA GLN A 199 -4.88 -20.89 -18.84
C GLN A 199 -4.80 -19.55 -19.60
N ALA A 200 -5.53 -18.54 -19.13
CA ALA A 200 -5.42 -17.18 -19.62
C ALA A 200 -4.02 -16.62 -19.32
N THR A 201 -3.44 -15.94 -20.29
CA THR A 201 -2.10 -15.38 -20.20
C THR A 201 -2.11 -13.96 -20.76
N ARG A 202 -1.64 -12.99 -19.98
CA ARG A 202 -1.37 -11.65 -20.49
C ARG A 202 -0.02 -11.68 -21.22
N ILE A 203 -0.05 -11.31 -22.49
CA ILE A 203 1.11 -11.30 -23.37
C ILE A 203 1.34 -9.85 -23.81
N ILE A 204 2.52 -9.33 -23.51
CA ILE A 204 2.97 -8.01 -23.92
C ILE A 204 4.12 -8.21 -24.89
N VAL A 205 3.97 -7.73 -26.12
CA VAL A 205 5.04 -7.76 -27.12
C VAL A 205 5.30 -6.36 -27.63
N LYS A 206 6.58 -5.98 -27.62
CA LYS A 206 7.05 -4.71 -28.14
C LYS A 206 8.02 -4.94 -29.29
N ALA A 207 7.75 -4.30 -30.42
CA ALA A 207 8.67 -4.18 -31.53
C ALA A 207 9.22 -2.76 -31.60
N ALA A 208 10.48 -2.60 -31.99
CA ALA A 208 11.08 -1.28 -32.22
C ALA A 208 12.04 -1.30 -33.41
N GLY A 209 12.05 -0.21 -34.18
CA GLY A 209 12.91 0.01 -35.34
C GLY A 209 13.34 1.46 -35.47
N ASP A 210 14.35 1.73 -36.30
CA ASP A 210 14.78 3.09 -36.61
C ASP A 210 13.69 3.82 -37.41
N LEU A 211 13.64 5.14 -37.35
CA LEU A 211 12.64 5.93 -38.07
C LEU A 211 12.89 5.83 -39.58
N ALA A 212 11.86 5.47 -40.36
CA ALA A 212 11.97 5.32 -41.81
C ALA A 212 12.26 6.68 -42.50
N PRO A 213 13.22 6.75 -43.44
CA PRO A 213 13.51 7.97 -44.20
C PRO A 213 12.31 8.52 -44.96
N GLU A 214 11.40 7.67 -45.44
CA GLU A 214 10.18 8.11 -46.15
C GLU A 214 9.15 8.75 -45.22
N ALA A 215 9.10 8.37 -43.94
CA ALA A 215 8.25 9.01 -42.93
C ALA A 215 8.78 10.40 -42.56
N ILE A 216 10.08 10.61 -42.66
CA ILE A 216 10.72 11.93 -42.51
C ILE A 216 10.37 12.81 -43.73
N ALA A 217 10.42 12.26 -44.94
CA ALA A 217 10.11 13.00 -46.17
C ALA A 217 8.64 13.45 -46.29
N SER A 218 7.69 12.76 -45.66
CA SER A 218 6.26 13.12 -45.70
C SER A 218 5.87 14.23 -44.71
N VAL A 219 6.71 14.50 -43.69
CA VAL A 219 6.48 15.56 -42.69
C VAL A 219 7.23 16.85 -43.06
N ILE A 220 8.24 16.77 -43.93
CA ILE A 220 9.10 17.91 -44.25
C ILE A 220 8.59 18.67 -45.48
N SER A 221 7.75 19.67 -45.23
CA SER A 221 7.87 20.96 -45.92
C SER A 221 8.98 21.74 -45.19
N LEU A 222 10.19 21.73 -45.73
CA LEU A 222 11.39 22.37 -45.15
C LEU A 222 11.29 23.91 -45.05
N ASP A 223 10.26 24.51 -45.66
CA ASP A 223 10.12 25.97 -45.78
C ASP A 223 9.57 26.66 -44.50
N GLU A 224 8.98 25.93 -43.54
CA GLU A 224 8.45 26.56 -42.32
C GLU A 224 9.41 26.53 -41.11
N VAL A 225 10.45 25.67 -41.10
CA VAL A 225 11.29 25.44 -39.90
C VAL A 225 12.64 26.18 -39.95
N THR A 226 13.06 26.71 -41.10
CA THR A 226 14.39 27.31 -41.29
C THR A 226 14.42 28.85 -41.30
N ALA A 227 13.29 29.52 -41.04
CA ALA A 227 13.29 30.96 -40.85
C ALA A 227 14.03 31.29 -39.53
N PRO A 228 15.06 32.16 -39.54
CA PRO A 228 15.71 32.58 -38.32
C PRO A 228 14.73 33.44 -37.52
N GLN A 229 14.00 32.83 -36.59
CA GLN A 229 13.31 33.56 -35.55
C GLN A 229 14.37 34.06 -34.56
N ASN A 230 14.93 35.24 -34.87
CA ASN A 230 15.57 36.10 -33.88
C ASN A 230 14.50 36.70 -32.97
N GLU A 231 13.76 35.86 -32.27
CA GLU A 231 13.04 36.28 -31.07
C GLU A 231 13.88 35.81 -29.89
N ASP A 232 14.40 36.76 -29.11
CA ASP A 232 14.89 36.51 -27.76
C ASP A 232 13.75 35.81 -27.00
N TYR A 233 13.76 34.47 -26.99
CA TYR A 233 12.85 33.67 -26.19
C TYR A 233 13.24 33.89 -24.72
N ARG A 234 12.66 34.93 -24.13
CA ARG A 234 12.63 35.08 -22.67
C ARG A 234 11.54 34.14 -22.19
N GLU A 235 11.95 33.01 -21.62
CA GLU A 235 11.05 32.15 -20.84
C GLU A 235 10.31 33.08 -19.85
N GLY A 236 9.00 33.26 -20.04
CA GLY A 236 8.19 34.08 -19.14
C GLY A 236 8.27 33.52 -17.73
N GLU A 237 8.00 34.35 -16.72
CA GLU A 237 7.86 33.85 -15.34
C GLU A 237 6.92 32.65 -15.35
N LYS A 238 7.44 31.49 -14.97
CA LYS A 238 6.62 30.31 -14.78
C LYS A 238 5.57 30.70 -13.76
N ALA A 239 4.30 30.67 -14.17
CA ALA A 239 3.21 30.77 -13.24
C ALA A 239 3.48 29.70 -12.18
N VAL A 240 3.76 30.16 -10.96
CA VAL A 240 3.51 29.34 -9.78
C VAL A 240 2.06 28.95 -9.96
N LEU A 241 1.81 27.65 -10.12
CA LEU A 241 0.44 27.15 -10.09
C LEU A 241 -0.13 27.72 -8.79
N ASP A 242 -1.14 28.61 -8.91
CA ASP A 242 -1.97 28.96 -7.76
C ASP A 242 -2.31 27.62 -7.11
N GLU A 243 -1.98 27.48 -5.83
CA GLU A 243 -2.34 26.32 -5.02
C GLU A 243 -3.83 26.07 -5.24
N GLN A 244 -4.14 25.13 -6.14
CA GLN A 244 -5.52 24.89 -6.53
C GLN A 244 -6.21 24.27 -5.32
N SER A 245 -7.16 25.04 -4.81
CA SER A 245 -7.93 24.85 -3.58
C SER A 245 -7.07 24.71 -2.33
N GLU A 246 -7.06 25.77 -1.52
CA GLU A 246 -7.06 25.61 -0.06
C GLU A 246 -8.22 24.66 0.29
N GLU A 247 -7.98 23.34 0.28
CA GLU A 247 -8.75 22.44 1.14
C GLU A 247 -8.62 23.07 2.52
N GLN A 248 -9.72 23.58 3.06
CA GLN A 248 -9.74 24.14 4.42
C GLN A 248 -9.05 23.12 5.32
N ALA A 249 -7.86 23.45 5.80
CA ALA A 249 -7.05 22.52 6.58
C ALA A 249 -7.86 22.13 7.82
N ILE A 250 -8.43 20.92 7.79
CA ILE A 250 -9.25 20.43 8.89
C ILE A 250 -8.31 20.24 10.08
N ASP A 251 -8.64 20.87 11.20
CA ASP A 251 -7.87 20.67 12.43
C ASP A 251 -8.18 19.29 13.03
N ILE A 252 -7.34 18.31 12.69
CA ILE A 252 -7.42 16.91 13.16
C ILE A 252 -7.40 16.82 14.70
N GLU A 253 -6.73 17.74 15.39
CA GLU A 253 -6.62 17.73 16.85
C GLU A 253 -7.93 18.16 17.51
N ALA A 254 -8.55 19.20 16.98
CA ALA A 254 -9.83 19.72 17.45
C ALA A 254 -11.05 18.97 16.89
N TYR A 255 -10.86 18.09 15.90
CA TYR A 255 -11.94 17.35 15.25
C TYR A 255 -12.79 16.57 16.26
N LYS A 256 -14.11 16.71 16.13
CA LYS A 256 -15.11 15.94 16.87
C LYS A 256 -16.05 15.25 15.89
N PRO A 257 -16.27 13.92 16.03
CA PRO A 257 -17.24 13.20 15.22
C PRO A 257 -18.66 13.74 15.45
N THR A 258 -19.51 13.62 14.43
CA THR A 258 -20.89 14.15 14.50
C THR A 258 -21.81 13.12 15.15
N ILE A 259 -22.03 13.26 16.46
CA ILE A 259 -23.00 12.44 17.20
C ILE A 259 -24.36 13.15 17.24
N ARG A 260 -25.41 12.43 16.85
CA ARG A 260 -26.80 12.91 16.81
C ARG A 260 -27.45 12.83 18.19
N PRO A 261 -28.56 13.57 18.45
CA PRO A 261 -29.28 13.50 19.71
C PRO A 261 -29.83 12.12 20.08
N ASP A 262 -30.03 11.25 19.09
CA ASP A 262 -30.44 9.84 19.28
C ASP A 262 -29.25 8.90 19.53
N ARG A 263 -28.05 9.46 19.78
CA ARG A 263 -26.79 8.73 20.02
C ARG A 263 -26.33 7.89 18.83
N SER A 264 -26.75 8.25 17.62
CA SER A 264 -26.17 7.69 16.40
C SER A 264 -25.02 8.56 15.85
N TRP A 265 -23.98 7.94 15.31
CA TRP A 265 -22.82 8.62 14.74
C TRP A 265 -22.98 8.76 13.23
N SER A 266 -23.08 10.00 12.77
CA SER A 266 -23.11 10.34 11.35
C SER A 266 -21.68 10.50 10.83
N LEU A 267 -21.25 9.62 9.91
CA LEU A 267 -19.88 9.66 9.40
C LEU A 267 -19.68 10.79 8.40
N THR A 268 -18.52 11.46 8.49
CA THR A 268 -18.00 12.37 7.47
C THR A 268 -17.03 11.66 6.52
N GLU A 269 -16.58 12.34 5.45
CA GLU A 269 -15.52 11.81 4.58
C GLU A 269 -14.21 11.56 5.36
N LEU A 270 -13.91 12.40 6.35
CA LEU A 270 -12.71 12.25 7.18
C LEU A 270 -12.83 11.08 8.16
N ASP A 271 -14.03 10.84 8.72
CA ASP A 271 -14.28 9.64 9.52
C ASP A 271 -14.05 8.37 8.70
N LEU A 272 -14.55 8.35 7.46
CA LEU A 272 -14.36 7.21 6.54
C LEU A 272 -12.89 6.96 6.21
N GLU A 273 -12.11 8.02 6.01
CA GLU A 273 -10.67 7.90 5.74
C GLU A 273 -9.94 7.26 6.92
N TRP A 274 -10.22 7.70 8.16
CA TRP A 274 -9.60 7.12 9.35
C TRP A 274 -10.07 5.70 9.64
N ILE A 275 -11.35 5.41 9.40
CA ILE A 275 -11.85 4.04 9.49
C ILE A 275 -11.12 3.17 8.46
N ALA A 276 -10.97 3.62 7.20
CA ALA A 276 -10.29 2.88 6.15
C ALA A 276 -8.82 2.56 6.52
N GLU A 277 -8.09 3.56 7.03
CA GLU A 277 -6.71 3.39 7.49
C GLU A 277 -6.63 2.39 8.66
N GLY A 278 -7.52 2.51 9.65
CA GLY A 278 -7.57 1.61 10.79
C GLY A 278 -7.98 0.18 10.44
N CYS A 279 -8.94 0.00 9.53
CA CYS A 279 -9.30 -1.30 8.98
C CYS A 279 -8.09 -1.97 8.30
N GLY A 280 -7.25 -1.21 7.59
CA GLY A 280 -6.00 -1.70 7.03
C GLY A 280 -5.08 -2.27 8.12
N VAL A 281 -4.90 -1.54 9.23
CA VAL A 281 -4.09 -2.00 10.38
C VAL A 281 -4.67 -3.27 11.02
N LEU A 282 -5.99 -3.35 11.18
CA LEU A 282 -6.69 -4.52 11.71
C LEU A 282 -6.75 -5.70 10.72
N GLY A 283 -6.39 -5.47 9.45
CA GLY A 283 -6.40 -6.47 8.38
C GLY A 283 -5.31 -7.52 8.50
N THR A 284 -4.25 -7.30 9.27
CA THR A 284 -3.15 -8.27 9.45
C THR A 284 -2.55 -8.77 8.13
N GLY A 285 -2.45 -7.88 7.13
CA GLY A 285 -2.01 -8.21 5.77
C GLY A 285 -3.12 -8.70 4.82
N GLY A 286 -4.34 -8.90 5.29
CA GLY A 286 -5.47 -9.38 4.48
C GLY A 286 -6.73 -8.51 4.57
N GLY A 287 -7.90 -9.11 4.33
CA GLY A 287 -9.20 -8.41 4.26
C GLY A 287 -9.41 -7.54 3.01
N GLY A 288 -8.45 -7.54 2.08
CA GLY A 288 -8.49 -6.79 0.82
C GLY A 288 -8.13 -5.30 0.95
N PRO A 289 -7.88 -4.61 -0.19
CA PRO A 289 -7.49 -3.21 -0.19
C PRO A 289 -8.64 -2.31 0.29
N THR A 290 -8.33 -1.36 1.17
CA THR A 290 -9.30 -0.43 1.79
C THR A 290 -9.69 0.72 0.88
N TYR A 291 -8.77 1.15 -0.01
CA TYR A 291 -8.96 2.36 -0.82
C TYR A 291 -10.16 2.28 -1.78
N PRO A 292 -10.39 1.20 -2.56
CA PRO A 292 -11.57 1.13 -3.43
C PRO A 292 -12.92 1.24 -2.69
N PRO A 293 -13.20 0.45 -1.62
CA PRO A 293 -14.46 0.63 -0.89
C PRO A 293 -14.56 1.98 -0.16
N PHE A 294 -13.45 2.57 0.30
CA PHE A 294 -13.44 3.95 0.82
C PHE A 294 -13.95 4.94 -0.22
N LEU A 295 -13.46 4.87 -1.46
CA LEU A 295 -13.91 5.76 -2.54
C LEU A 295 -15.41 5.62 -2.81
N MET A 296 -15.94 4.41 -2.74
CA MET A 296 -17.37 4.15 -2.92
C MET A 296 -18.21 4.72 -1.78
N ALA A 297 -17.81 4.49 -0.52
CA ALA A 297 -18.48 5.05 0.64
C ALA A 297 -18.45 6.59 0.62
N ARG A 298 -17.31 7.17 0.24
CA ARG A 298 -17.16 8.62 0.07
C ARG A 298 -18.06 9.16 -1.05
N GLN A 299 -18.18 8.45 -2.17
CA GLN A 299 -19.07 8.85 -3.25
C GLN A 299 -20.54 8.84 -2.80
N LEU A 300 -20.96 7.87 -1.99
CA LEU A 300 -22.33 7.84 -1.43
C LEU A 300 -22.62 9.07 -0.57
N LEU A 301 -21.69 9.52 0.27
CA LEU A 301 -21.84 10.76 1.05
C LEU A 301 -22.00 11.98 0.14
N ARG A 302 -21.19 12.06 -0.93
CA ARG A 302 -21.27 13.16 -1.93
C ARG A 302 -22.57 13.15 -2.72
N ASP A 303 -23.16 11.97 -2.93
CA ASP A 303 -24.47 11.79 -3.55
C ASP A 303 -25.63 12.10 -2.57
N GLY A 304 -25.33 12.57 -1.35
CA GLY A 304 -26.32 12.98 -0.35
C GLY A 304 -26.88 11.84 0.50
N LYS A 305 -26.26 10.66 0.46
CA LYS A 305 -26.57 9.57 1.41
C LYS A 305 -25.91 9.84 2.74
N GLU A 306 -26.43 9.19 3.77
CA GLU A 306 -25.85 9.20 5.11
C GLU A 306 -25.34 7.81 5.48
N ILE A 307 -24.18 7.76 6.16
CA ILE A 307 -23.67 6.53 6.76
C ILE A 307 -23.74 6.70 8.28
N ILE A 308 -24.55 5.87 8.92
CA ILE A 308 -24.88 5.99 10.35
C ILE A 308 -24.37 4.79 11.11
N VAL A 309 -23.51 5.00 12.09
CA VAL A 309 -22.99 3.97 13.00
C VAL A 309 -23.72 4.06 14.35
N VAL A 310 -24.09 2.92 14.94
CA VAL A 310 -24.76 2.83 16.24
C VAL A 310 -23.98 1.94 17.20
N ASP A 311 -23.86 2.36 18.47
CA ASP A 311 -23.24 1.54 19.52
C ASP A 311 -24.18 0.38 19.90
N PRO A 312 -23.67 -0.85 20.10
CA PRO A 312 -24.49 -1.98 20.55
C PRO A 312 -25.33 -1.70 21.81
N GLU A 313 -24.86 -0.85 22.74
CA GLU A 313 -25.59 -0.51 23.97
C GLU A 313 -26.81 0.37 23.72
N ASP A 314 -26.84 1.12 22.62
CA ASP A 314 -27.92 2.05 22.25
C ASP A 314 -28.97 1.39 21.32
N VAL A 315 -28.88 0.07 21.11
CA VAL A 315 -29.74 -0.70 20.20
C VAL A 315 -30.46 -1.85 20.92
N ALA A 316 -31.72 -2.09 20.58
CA ALA A 316 -32.54 -3.14 21.20
C ALA A 316 -31.94 -4.56 21.03
N GLU A 317 -32.00 -5.34 22.13
CA GLU A 317 -32.17 -6.81 22.14
C GLU A 317 -32.02 -7.59 20.83
N ASP A 318 -33.16 -7.53 20.17
CA ASP A 318 -33.71 -8.35 19.11
C ASP A 318 -33.58 -7.67 17.75
N ALA A 319 -33.01 -6.46 17.70
CA ALA A 319 -32.71 -5.78 16.45
C ALA A 319 -31.80 -6.67 15.61
N VAL A 320 -32.19 -6.91 14.35
CA VAL A 320 -31.54 -7.87 13.47
C VAL A 320 -30.56 -7.16 12.54
N PHE A 321 -29.32 -7.64 12.48
CA PHE A 321 -28.27 -7.10 11.63
C PHE A 321 -27.84 -8.11 10.58
N ILE A 322 -27.87 -7.70 9.31
CA ILE A 322 -27.37 -8.51 8.20
C ILE A 322 -25.85 -8.44 8.13
N ARG A 323 -25.23 -9.56 7.78
CA ARG A 323 -23.77 -9.70 7.73
C ARG A 323 -23.33 -9.72 6.28
N CYS A 324 -22.22 -9.04 6.00
CA CYS A 324 -21.68 -9.00 4.65
C CYS A 324 -20.16 -8.83 4.60
N MET A 325 -19.56 -9.42 3.57
CA MET A 325 -18.15 -9.30 3.22
C MET A 325 -17.96 -9.65 1.73
N PHE A 326 -16.76 -9.45 1.20
CA PHE A 326 -16.32 -10.08 -0.03
C PHE A 326 -15.56 -11.38 0.26
N MET A 327 -15.81 -12.39 -0.57
CA MET A 327 -14.97 -13.58 -0.71
C MET A 327 -14.25 -13.53 -2.05
N GLY A 328 -12.97 -13.88 -2.07
CA GLY A 328 -12.18 -13.93 -3.30
C GLY A 328 -10.68 -14.00 -3.04
N ALA A 329 -9.92 -13.96 -4.12
CA ALA A 329 -8.46 -13.83 -4.03
C ALA A 329 -8.07 -12.35 -3.85
N PRO A 330 -7.21 -12.01 -2.88
CA PRO A 330 -6.73 -10.63 -2.70
C PRO A 330 -6.09 -10.05 -3.97
N SER A 331 -5.32 -10.87 -4.71
CA SER A 331 -4.69 -10.47 -5.98
C SER A 331 -5.71 -10.05 -7.05
N VAL A 332 -6.84 -10.75 -7.15
CA VAL A 332 -7.94 -10.38 -8.07
C VAL A 332 -8.58 -9.07 -7.65
N SER A 333 -8.67 -8.81 -6.35
CA SER A 333 -9.31 -7.59 -5.83
C SER A 333 -8.52 -6.31 -6.16
N LEU A 334 -7.24 -6.41 -6.50
CA LEU A 334 -6.43 -5.29 -6.99
C LEU A 334 -6.74 -4.92 -8.44
N GLU A 335 -7.10 -5.90 -9.27
CA GLU A 335 -7.32 -5.71 -10.71
C GLU A 335 -8.82 -5.54 -11.04
N ARG A 336 -9.69 -6.22 -10.29
CA ARG A 336 -11.15 -6.20 -10.46
C ARG A 336 -11.81 -5.35 -9.37
N LEU A 337 -12.15 -4.12 -9.72
CA LEU A 337 -13.00 -3.26 -8.89
C LEU A 337 -14.37 -3.92 -8.66
N GLN A 338 -14.95 -3.69 -7.48
CA GLN A 338 -16.29 -4.20 -7.16
C GLN A 338 -17.36 -3.39 -7.89
N GLY A 339 -18.40 -4.07 -8.37
CA GLY A 339 -19.48 -3.43 -9.13
C GLY A 339 -20.53 -2.74 -8.27
N GLY A 340 -20.55 -3.02 -6.96
CA GLY A 340 -21.51 -2.48 -5.99
C GLY A 340 -22.77 -3.33 -5.83
N ASN A 341 -23.09 -4.20 -6.80
CA ASN A 341 -24.29 -5.04 -6.77
C ASN A 341 -24.07 -6.42 -6.13
N GLU A 342 -22.83 -6.85 -5.92
CA GLU A 342 -22.50 -8.19 -5.44
C GLU A 342 -23.13 -8.47 -4.07
N ILE A 343 -22.76 -7.67 -3.06
CA ILE A 343 -23.28 -7.85 -1.69
C ILE A 343 -24.78 -7.60 -1.61
N PRO A 344 -25.35 -6.51 -2.16
CA PRO A 344 -26.79 -6.30 -2.17
C PRO A 344 -27.58 -7.45 -2.83
N SER A 345 -27.03 -8.10 -3.86
CA SER A 345 -27.69 -9.24 -4.51
C SER A 345 -27.66 -10.50 -3.63
N ALA A 346 -26.54 -10.77 -2.95
CA ALA A 346 -26.46 -11.84 -1.96
C ALA A 346 -27.45 -11.62 -0.79
N ILE A 347 -27.50 -10.40 -0.25
CA ILE A 347 -28.43 -10.02 0.83
C ILE A 347 -29.88 -10.22 0.39
N ARG A 348 -30.27 -9.70 -0.77
CA ARG A 348 -31.65 -9.85 -1.29
C ARG A 348 -32.04 -11.31 -1.48
N ALA A 349 -31.13 -12.13 -2.01
CA ALA A 349 -31.36 -13.57 -2.20
C ALA A 349 -31.56 -14.28 -0.85
N LEU A 350 -30.72 -13.97 0.13
CA LEU A 350 -30.79 -14.57 1.47
C LEU A 350 -32.04 -14.15 2.24
N MET A 351 -32.34 -12.84 2.27
CA MET A 351 -33.55 -12.31 2.93
C MET A 351 -34.81 -12.93 2.33
N LYS A 352 -34.88 -13.04 1.00
CA LYS A 352 -36.00 -13.71 0.31
C LYS A 352 -36.14 -15.17 0.74
N TYR A 353 -35.03 -15.92 0.79
CA TYR A 353 -35.03 -17.32 1.23
C TYR A 353 -35.51 -17.46 2.69
N MET A 354 -35.07 -16.56 3.57
CA MET A 354 -35.42 -16.57 4.99
C MET A 354 -36.80 -15.96 5.30
N GLY A 355 -37.49 -15.40 4.30
CA GLY A 355 -38.76 -14.70 4.50
C GLY A 355 -38.64 -13.38 5.26
N LEU A 356 -37.43 -12.80 5.34
CA LEU A 356 -37.18 -11.54 6.03
C LEU A 356 -37.54 -10.37 5.12
N GLN A 357 -38.35 -9.46 5.63
CA GLN A 357 -38.75 -8.24 4.92
C GLN A 357 -37.87 -7.04 5.28
N ASP A 358 -37.35 -7.02 6.51
CA ASP A 358 -36.59 -5.88 7.01
C ASP A 358 -35.51 -6.30 8.02
N VAL A 359 -34.51 -5.43 8.19
CA VAL A 359 -33.43 -5.52 9.18
C VAL A 359 -33.17 -4.14 9.79
N ALA A 360 -32.57 -4.11 10.97
CA ALA A 360 -32.16 -2.86 11.63
C ALA A 360 -30.94 -2.23 10.92
N GLY A 361 -30.02 -3.07 10.46
CA GLY A 361 -28.74 -2.61 9.95
C GLY A 361 -27.86 -3.70 9.38
N THR A 362 -26.61 -3.33 9.14
CA THR A 362 -25.53 -4.21 8.73
C THR A 362 -24.46 -4.31 9.81
N ILE A 363 -23.73 -5.41 9.85
CA ILE A 363 -22.49 -5.57 10.63
C ILE A 363 -21.43 -6.21 9.75
N SER A 364 -20.15 -5.87 9.98
CA SER A 364 -19.07 -6.59 9.32
C SER A 364 -18.94 -7.99 9.89
N ASP A 365 -18.76 -8.99 9.03
CA ASP A 365 -18.21 -10.26 9.52
C ASP A 365 -16.73 -10.08 9.91
N GLU A 366 -16.00 -9.21 9.22
CA GLU A 366 -14.55 -9.01 9.33
C GLU A 366 -14.20 -7.51 9.28
N ILE A 367 -13.65 -6.94 10.35
CA ILE A 367 -13.22 -5.51 10.35
C ILE A 367 -11.96 -5.26 9.50
N GLY A 368 -11.17 -6.32 9.26
CA GLY A 368 -9.89 -6.24 8.58
C GLY A 368 -10.01 -5.83 7.10
N GLY A 369 -9.13 -4.92 6.67
CA GLY A 369 -9.02 -4.50 5.27
C GLY A 369 -10.29 -3.86 4.70
N GLY A 370 -10.49 -3.99 3.40
CA GLY A 370 -11.63 -3.42 2.69
C GLY A 370 -12.99 -4.03 3.09
N ASN A 371 -13.01 -5.20 3.71
CA ASN A 371 -14.24 -5.81 4.23
C ASN A 371 -14.88 -4.98 5.35
N GLY A 372 -14.10 -4.33 6.21
CA GLY A 372 -14.59 -3.48 7.29
C GLY A 372 -15.43 -2.27 6.81
N LEU A 373 -15.29 -1.86 5.55
CA LEU A 373 -16.03 -0.75 4.95
C LEU A 373 -17.30 -1.19 4.21
N GLN A 374 -17.44 -2.48 3.89
CA GLN A 374 -18.59 -2.97 3.11
C GLN A 374 -19.94 -2.75 3.78
N PRO A 375 -20.09 -2.97 5.12
CA PRO A 375 -21.34 -2.67 5.81
C PRO A 375 -21.76 -1.20 5.65
N MET A 376 -20.80 -0.26 5.61
CA MET A 376 -21.10 1.17 5.47
C MET A 376 -21.73 1.51 4.12
N ILE A 377 -21.19 0.92 3.05
CA ILE A 377 -21.71 1.06 1.69
C ILE A 377 -23.14 0.51 1.63
N VAL A 378 -23.32 -0.73 2.10
CA VAL A 378 -24.60 -1.43 2.03
C VAL A 378 -25.66 -0.77 2.89
N ALA A 379 -25.33 -0.37 4.12
CA ALA A 379 -26.25 0.33 5.01
C ALA A 379 -26.74 1.64 4.41
N ALA A 380 -25.85 2.45 3.82
CA ALA A 380 -26.22 3.70 3.18
C ALA A 380 -27.12 3.50 1.95
N GLU A 381 -26.88 2.47 1.15
CA GLU A 381 -27.75 2.10 0.03
C GLU A 381 -29.14 1.67 0.50
N MET A 382 -29.21 0.89 1.59
CA MET A 382 -30.45 0.38 2.17
C MET A 382 -31.19 1.40 3.06
N GLY A 383 -30.56 2.53 3.40
CA GLY A 383 -31.10 3.48 4.38
C GLY A 383 -31.18 2.90 5.80
N LYS A 384 -30.18 2.12 6.18
CA LYS A 384 -30.06 1.42 7.46
C LYS A 384 -28.81 1.86 8.23
N THR A 385 -28.61 1.32 9.44
CA THR A 385 -27.46 1.65 10.28
C THR A 385 -26.37 0.57 10.20
N VAL A 386 -25.16 0.93 10.61
CA VAL A 386 -24.03 0.02 10.83
C VAL A 386 -23.88 -0.20 12.33
N LEU A 387 -23.88 -1.46 12.77
CA LEU A 387 -23.58 -1.78 14.16
C LEU A 387 -22.07 -1.60 14.40
N ASP A 388 -21.69 -0.86 15.44
CA ASP A 388 -20.28 -0.68 15.80
C ASP A 388 -19.70 -1.97 16.39
N GLY A 389 -19.14 -2.79 15.53
CA GLY A 389 -18.54 -4.07 15.86
C GLY A 389 -18.37 -4.95 14.62
N ASP A 390 -17.71 -6.08 14.81
CA ASP A 390 -17.60 -7.14 13.82
C ASP A 390 -17.55 -8.52 14.47
N LEU A 391 -17.33 -9.57 13.68
CA LEU A 391 -17.44 -10.95 14.14
C LEU A 391 -16.09 -11.69 14.16
N MET A 392 -14.97 -10.98 13.89
CA MET A 392 -13.61 -11.52 13.90
C MET A 392 -12.61 -10.65 14.69
N GLY A 393 -12.72 -9.32 14.67
CA GLY A 393 -11.79 -8.34 15.28
C GLY A 393 -10.45 -8.20 14.56
N ARG A 394 -10.27 -8.99 13.49
CA ARG A 394 -9.12 -9.04 12.59
C ARG A 394 -9.57 -9.68 11.28
N ALA A 395 -8.66 -9.84 10.33
CA ALA A 395 -8.93 -10.71 9.17
C ALA A 395 -8.56 -12.18 9.44
N TYR A 396 -9.32 -13.09 8.86
CA TYR A 396 -9.04 -14.53 8.83
C TYR A 396 -9.28 -15.13 7.44
N PRO A 397 -8.55 -16.20 7.05
CA PRO A 397 -8.68 -16.69 5.69
C PRO A 397 -10.02 -17.37 5.37
N ASN A 398 -10.69 -17.98 6.36
CA ASN A 398 -11.88 -18.81 6.16
C ASN A 398 -13.10 -18.26 6.90
N MET A 399 -14.29 -18.44 6.33
CA MET A 399 -15.55 -17.94 6.90
C MET A 399 -15.92 -18.61 8.24
N TYR A 400 -15.53 -19.87 8.42
CA TYR A 400 -15.74 -20.56 9.70
C TYR A 400 -14.85 -20.01 10.82
N GLN A 401 -13.87 -19.15 10.51
CA GLN A 401 -13.07 -18.40 11.47
C GLN A 401 -13.70 -17.06 11.83
N SER A 402 -15.03 -17.02 11.87
CA SER A 402 -15.83 -16.01 12.56
C SER A 402 -16.22 -16.54 13.93
N LEU A 403 -16.42 -15.66 14.92
CA LEU A 403 -16.83 -16.08 16.27
C LEU A 403 -18.17 -16.85 16.27
N PRO A 404 -19.22 -16.45 15.52
CA PRO A 404 -20.43 -17.27 15.41
C PRO A 404 -20.16 -18.65 14.79
N GLY A 405 -19.19 -18.75 13.88
CA GLY A 405 -18.74 -20.03 13.30
C GLY A 405 -17.98 -20.91 14.31
N ALA A 406 -17.01 -20.34 15.01
CA ALA A 406 -16.20 -21.02 16.01
C ALA A 406 -17.06 -21.60 17.15
N PHE A 407 -18.05 -20.84 17.61
CA PHE A 407 -18.97 -21.24 18.68
C PHE A 407 -20.19 -22.03 18.18
N ASN A 408 -20.27 -22.37 16.89
CA ASN A 408 -21.39 -23.10 16.27
C ASN A 408 -22.77 -22.49 16.56
N ILE A 409 -22.85 -21.16 16.51
CA ILE A 409 -24.10 -20.44 16.75
C ILE A 409 -25.07 -20.72 15.60
N PRO A 410 -26.37 -20.98 15.88
CA PRO A 410 -27.39 -21.12 14.85
C PRO A 410 -27.39 -19.90 13.91
N GLY A 411 -27.37 -20.14 12.60
CA GLY A 411 -27.24 -19.07 11.62
C GLY A 411 -25.81 -18.57 11.42
N GLY A 412 -24.82 -19.01 12.22
CA GLY A 412 -23.45 -18.52 12.17
C GLY A 412 -22.77 -18.70 10.81
N LEU A 413 -23.01 -19.84 10.14
CA LEU A 413 -22.39 -20.17 8.84
C LEU A 413 -23.37 -20.53 7.72
N TRP A 414 -24.59 -20.95 8.05
CA TRP A 414 -25.67 -21.19 7.08
C TRP A 414 -27.05 -20.93 7.74
N PRO A 415 -28.09 -20.56 6.97
CA PRO A 415 -28.07 -20.33 5.53
C PRO A 415 -27.21 -19.12 5.15
N CYS A 416 -26.65 -19.14 3.95
CA CYS A 416 -25.85 -18.03 3.42
C CYS A 416 -26.08 -17.88 1.91
N ALA A 417 -25.67 -16.73 1.37
CA ALA A 417 -25.80 -16.45 -0.05
C ALA A 417 -24.52 -15.81 -0.59
N ILE A 418 -24.24 -16.09 -1.85
CA ILE A 418 -23.12 -15.54 -2.61
C ILE A 418 -23.62 -15.03 -3.95
N ALA A 419 -23.07 -13.92 -4.40
CA ALA A 419 -23.45 -13.32 -5.68
C ALA A 419 -22.27 -12.65 -6.39
N ASP A 420 -22.38 -12.58 -7.71
CA ASP A 420 -21.47 -11.83 -8.57
C ASP A 420 -22.02 -10.45 -8.95
N GLY A 421 -21.23 -9.68 -9.68
CA GLY A 421 -21.57 -8.30 -10.06
C GLY A 421 -22.54 -8.21 -11.24
N VAL A 422 -22.91 -9.34 -11.87
CA VAL A 422 -23.74 -9.38 -13.09
C VAL A 422 -25.11 -10.01 -12.85
N GLY A 423 -25.45 -10.30 -11.60
CA GLY A 423 -26.81 -10.67 -11.17
C GLY A 423 -27.02 -12.15 -10.88
N ASN A 424 -25.98 -12.99 -10.92
CA ASN A 424 -26.09 -14.37 -10.46
C ASN A 424 -26.01 -14.39 -8.93
N ALA A 425 -26.91 -15.14 -8.29
CA ALA A 425 -26.91 -15.34 -6.85
C ALA A 425 -27.23 -16.81 -6.52
N VAL A 426 -26.51 -17.37 -5.56
CA VAL A 426 -26.69 -18.74 -5.07
C VAL A 426 -26.93 -18.68 -3.56
N VAL A 427 -27.95 -19.39 -3.09
CA VAL A 427 -28.22 -19.56 -1.65
C VAL A 427 -27.81 -20.98 -1.25
N LEU A 428 -27.00 -21.08 -0.20
CA LEU A 428 -26.66 -22.33 0.47
C LEU A 428 -27.54 -22.46 1.73
N PRO A 429 -28.65 -23.21 1.67
CA PRO A 429 -29.60 -23.30 2.79
C PRO A 429 -29.04 -24.10 3.97
N THR A 430 -28.22 -25.12 3.69
CA THR A 430 -27.66 -26.04 4.68
C THR A 430 -26.27 -26.51 4.24
N ALA A 431 -25.46 -26.91 5.22
CA ALA A 431 -24.20 -27.59 5.00
C ALA A 431 -24.05 -28.72 6.03
N SER A 432 -23.23 -29.74 5.71
CA SER A 432 -22.99 -30.86 6.62
C SER A 432 -22.02 -30.51 7.75
N ASN A 433 -21.14 -29.53 7.52
CA ASN A 433 -20.16 -29.03 8.49
C ASN A 433 -19.58 -27.67 8.02
N PRO A 434 -18.88 -26.92 8.89
CA PRO A 434 -18.27 -25.63 8.55
C PRO A 434 -17.34 -25.63 7.33
N LYS A 435 -16.51 -26.68 7.15
CA LYS A 435 -15.57 -26.77 6.00
C LYS A 435 -16.30 -26.96 4.67
N SER A 436 -17.48 -27.57 4.69
CA SER A 436 -18.31 -27.71 3.49
C SER A 436 -18.86 -26.37 3.01
N VAL A 437 -19.22 -25.44 3.92
CA VAL A 437 -19.61 -24.07 3.55
C VAL A 437 -18.47 -23.41 2.77
N GLU A 438 -17.27 -23.42 3.35
CA GLU A 438 -16.07 -22.83 2.75
C GLU A 438 -15.79 -23.41 1.36
N THR A 439 -15.78 -24.74 1.26
CA THR A 439 -15.44 -25.44 0.00
C THR A 439 -16.45 -25.11 -1.10
N ILE A 440 -17.75 -25.10 -0.77
CA ILE A 440 -18.82 -24.81 -1.73
C ILE A 440 -18.73 -23.35 -2.17
N LEU A 441 -18.68 -22.40 -1.22
CA LEU A 441 -18.65 -20.97 -1.53
C LEU A 441 -17.40 -20.57 -2.32
N ARG A 442 -16.21 -21.13 -2.02
CA ARG A 442 -15.00 -20.89 -2.82
C ARG A 442 -15.10 -21.43 -4.24
N THR A 443 -15.72 -22.59 -4.42
CA THR A 443 -15.96 -23.15 -5.76
C THR A 443 -16.86 -22.21 -6.56
N VAL A 444 -17.97 -21.77 -5.96
CA VAL A 444 -18.88 -20.80 -6.58
C VAL A 444 -18.18 -19.46 -6.86
N THR A 445 -17.38 -18.95 -5.92
CA THR A 445 -16.60 -17.71 -6.08
C THR A 445 -15.66 -17.80 -7.29
N THR A 446 -15.00 -18.94 -7.46
CA THR A 446 -14.08 -19.17 -8.59
C THR A 446 -14.83 -19.07 -9.92
N GLU A 447 -16.00 -19.71 -10.02
CA GLU A 447 -16.87 -19.64 -11.21
C GLU A 447 -17.44 -18.22 -11.44
N MET A 448 -17.64 -17.45 -10.36
CA MET A 448 -18.05 -16.04 -10.39
C MET A 448 -16.90 -15.06 -10.70
N GLY A 449 -15.75 -15.57 -11.17
CA GLY A 449 -14.58 -14.77 -11.54
C GLY A 449 -13.69 -14.40 -10.34
N SER A 450 -13.60 -15.29 -9.35
CA SER A 450 -12.69 -15.23 -8.20
C SER A 450 -12.85 -14.02 -7.26
N LYS A 451 -14.01 -13.33 -7.33
CA LYS A 451 -14.43 -12.26 -6.43
C LYS A 451 -15.96 -12.19 -6.38
N SER A 452 -16.54 -12.29 -5.20
CA SER A 452 -17.98 -12.37 -5.01
C SER A 452 -18.40 -11.77 -3.68
N GLY A 453 -19.59 -11.16 -3.65
CA GLY A 453 -20.20 -10.65 -2.43
C GLY A 453 -20.88 -11.79 -1.70
N VAL A 454 -20.68 -11.85 -0.38
CA VAL A 454 -21.26 -12.89 0.47
C VAL A 454 -22.08 -12.24 1.56
N SER A 455 -23.22 -12.86 1.85
CA SER A 455 -24.03 -12.54 3.01
C SER A 455 -24.32 -13.81 3.79
N MET A 456 -24.15 -13.73 5.10
CA MET A 456 -24.46 -14.82 6.02
C MET A 456 -25.78 -14.53 6.75
N ALA A 457 -26.39 -15.56 7.36
CA ALA A 457 -27.67 -15.38 8.04
C ALA A 457 -27.58 -14.20 9.04
N PRO A 458 -28.54 -13.27 9.02
CA PRO A 458 -28.55 -12.16 9.97
C PRO A 458 -28.61 -12.65 11.41
N LEU A 459 -28.03 -11.88 12.32
CA LEU A 459 -28.00 -12.17 13.76
C LEU A 459 -28.69 -11.04 14.52
N THR A 460 -29.21 -11.34 15.72
CA THR A 460 -29.68 -10.29 16.61
C THR A 460 -28.50 -9.51 17.16
N ARG A 461 -28.72 -8.26 17.54
CA ARG A 461 -27.72 -7.42 18.20
C ARG A 461 -27.13 -8.11 19.43
N LEU A 462 -27.95 -8.78 20.24
CA LEU A 462 -27.48 -9.57 21.39
C LEU A 462 -26.48 -10.66 20.97
N THR A 463 -26.79 -11.42 19.91
CA THR A 463 -25.87 -12.44 19.40
C THR A 463 -24.59 -11.83 18.83
N CYS A 464 -24.68 -10.71 18.10
CA CYS A 464 -23.50 -9.96 17.62
C CYS A 464 -22.60 -9.51 18.77
N GLN A 465 -23.17 -9.07 19.89
CA GLN A 465 -22.39 -8.62 21.05
C GLN A 465 -21.75 -9.78 21.81
N GLN A 466 -22.49 -10.89 22.00
CA GLN A 466 -22.00 -12.06 22.72
C GLN A 466 -20.95 -12.86 21.94
N TYR A 467 -21.16 -13.00 20.63
CA TYR A 467 -20.32 -13.80 19.72
C TYR A 467 -19.70 -12.94 18.62
N GLY A 468 -19.33 -11.71 18.98
CA GLY A 468 -18.59 -10.79 18.15
C GLY A 468 -17.66 -9.93 19.01
N ILE A 469 -17.10 -8.91 18.40
CA ILE A 469 -16.22 -7.96 19.05
C ILE A 469 -16.85 -6.58 18.86
N PRO A 470 -17.38 -5.98 19.95
CA PRO A 470 -18.01 -4.68 19.87
C PRO A 470 -16.96 -3.60 19.61
N ARG A 471 -17.41 -2.48 19.04
CA ARG A 471 -16.65 -1.23 18.92
C ARG A 471 -15.43 -1.27 18.00
N THR A 472 -15.40 -2.18 17.04
CA THR A 472 -14.26 -2.29 16.10
C THR A 472 -14.27 -1.25 15.00
N VAL A 473 -15.43 -0.64 14.67
CA VAL A 473 -15.47 0.56 13.81
C VAL A 473 -14.89 1.76 14.58
N SER A 474 -15.27 1.92 15.85
CA SER A 474 -14.68 2.90 16.76
C SER A 474 -13.17 2.70 16.96
N GLN A 475 -12.71 1.45 17.00
CA GLN A 475 -11.31 1.08 17.08
C GLN A 475 -10.55 1.51 15.83
N ALA A 476 -11.06 1.16 14.64
CA ALA A 476 -10.47 1.51 13.35
C ALA A 476 -10.34 3.05 13.22
N TRP A 477 -11.40 3.79 13.52
CA TRP A 477 -11.38 5.25 13.50
C TRP A 477 -10.29 5.85 14.40
N ARG A 478 -10.08 5.33 15.62
CA ARG A 478 -9.03 5.85 16.53
C ARG A 478 -7.63 5.56 16.02
N ILE A 479 -7.42 4.37 15.46
CA ILE A 479 -6.14 3.98 14.86
C ILE A 479 -5.83 4.92 13.69
N GLY A 480 -6.75 5.09 12.74
CA GLY A 480 -6.56 5.98 11.60
C GLY A 480 -6.35 7.44 12.01
N ARG A 481 -7.13 7.95 12.97
CA ARG A 481 -6.94 9.31 13.50
C ARG A 481 -5.55 9.51 14.10
N THR A 482 -5.05 8.52 14.83
CA THR A 482 -3.72 8.58 15.47
C THR A 482 -2.61 8.58 14.42
N ILE A 483 -2.73 7.77 13.37
CA ILE A 483 -1.83 7.79 12.22
C ILE A 483 -1.85 9.17 11.55
N ALA A 484 -3.05 9.72 11.32
CA ALA A 484 -3.21 11.04 10.70
C ALA A 484 -2.58 12.17 11.55
N LEU A 485 -2.70 12.11 12.88
CA LEU A 485 -2.05 13.04 13.81
C LEU A 485 -0.52 12.97 13.72
N CYS A 486 0.05 11.76 13.66
CA CYS A 486 1.48 11.59 13.47
C CYS A 486 1.95 12.12 12.10
N ARG A 487 1.19 11.85 11.03
CA ARG A 487 1.47 12.38 9.68
C ARG A 487 1.48 13.90 9.65
N LYS A 488 0.46 14.55 10.25
CA LYS A 488 0.37 16.01 10.36
C LYS A 488 1.63 16.63 10.99
N ASN A 489 2.21 15.93 11.98
CA ASN A 489 3.41 16.37 12.71
C ASN A 489 4.73 15.88 12.09
N ASN A 490 4.69 15.19 10.94
CA ASN A 490 5.85 14.50 10.34
C ASN A 490 6.57 13.54 11.31
N ASP A 491 5.83 12.96 12.26
CA ASP A 491 6.37 12.08 13.30
C ASP A 491 6.01 10.61 13.01
N PHE A 492 6.54 10.09 11.90
CA PHE A 492 6.26 8.73 11.45
C PHE A 492 6.81 7.66 12.40
N LYS A 493 7.92 7.97 13.08
CA LYS A 493 8.58 7.06 14.04
C LYS A 493 7.71 6.76 15.26
N SER A 494 6.84 7.69 15.66
CA SER A 494 5.94 7.50 16.81
C SER A 494 4.66 6.72 16.47
N ILE A 495 4.35 6.48 15.19
CA ILE A 495 3.11 5.79 14.76
C ILE A 495 2.92 4.44 15.47
N PRO A 496 3.92 3.51 15.49
CA PRO A 496 3.79 2.24 16.20
C PRO A 496 3.44 2.42 17.67
N ALA A 497 4.16 3.30 18.38
CA ALA A 497 3.93 3.56 19.80
C ALA A 497 2.55 4.20 20.05
N ALA A 498 2.09 5.06 19.14
CA ALA A 498 0.80 5.73 19.25
C ALA A 498 -0.36 4.74 19.04
N ILE A 499 -0.25 3.82 18.07
CA ILE A 499 -1.19 2.69 17.90
C ILE A 499 -1.17 1.81 19.16
N LEU A 500 0.01 1.44 19.65
CA LEU A 500 0.18 0.56 20.80
C LEU A 500 -0.29 1.16 22.14
N LYS A 501 -0.43 2.49 22.21
CA LYS A 501 -1.09 3.19 23.33
C LYS A 501 -2.60 3.01 23.31
N LEU A 502 -3.20 2.92 22.13
CA LEU A 502 -4.62 2.63 21.96
C LEU A 502 -4.90 1.15 22.25
N GLN A 503 -4.11 0.26 21.65
CA GLN A 503 -4.28 -1.19 21.70
C GLN A 503 -3.00 -1.86 22.20
N ASN A 504 -3.10 -2.59 23.29
CA ASN A 504 -1.93 -3.22 23.91
C ASN A 504 -1.27 -4.22 22.96
N GLY A 505 0.06 -4.22 22.95
CA GLY A 505 0.85 -5.06 22.05
C GLY A 505 2.34 -4.73 22.11
N ALA A 506 3.06 -5.05 21.05
CA ALA A 506 4.50 -4.82 20.96
C ALA A 506 4.93 -4.42 19.54
N CYS A 507 5.94 -3.54 19.45
CA CYS A 507 6.68 -3.33 18.22
C CYS A 507 7.72 -4.44 18.12
N LEU A 508 7.57 -5.34 17.14
CA LEU A 508 8.38 -6.54 17.02
C LEU A 508 9.68 -6.28 16.27
N PHE A 509 9.63 -5.47 15.22
CA PHE A 509 10.75 -5.29 14.30
C PHE A 509 10.64 -4.00 13.50
N VAL A 510 11.76 -3.36 13.19
CA VAL A 510 11.87 -2.23 12.26
C VAL A 510 12.98 -2.57 11.29
N GLY A 511 12.69 -2.54 9.99
CA GLY A 511 13.61 -3.10 9.02
C GLY A 511 13.26 -2.85 7.56
N LYS A 512 14.00 -3.51 6.68
CA LYS A 512 13.77 -3.51 5.23
C LYS A 512 13.39 -4.90 4.75
N ILE A 513 12.38 -5.00 3.90
CA ILE A 513 12.02 -6.26 3.24
C ILE A 513 13.13 -6.65 2.26
N VAL A 514 13.69 -7.85 2.41
CA VAL A 514 14.76 -8.37 1.55
C VAL A 514 14.37 -9.61 0.76
N ASP A 515 13.26 -10.26 1.11
CA ASP A 515 12.73 -11.39 0.35
C ASP A 515 11.22 -11.49 0.52
N VAL A 516 10.53 -11.86 -0.57
CA VAL A 516 9.09 -12.10 -0.57
C VAL A 516 8.82 -13.31 -1.46
N GLN A 517 8.34 -14.39 -0.86
CA GLN A 517 7.95 -15.61 -1.57
C GLN A 517 6.43 -15.71 -1.58
N ARG A 518 5.86 -16.03 -2.74
CA ARG A 518 4.40 -16.15 -2.91
C ARG A 518 4.06 -17.29 -3.85
N GLU A 519 3.04 -18.05 -3.48
CA GLU A 519 2.38 -19.02 -4.34
C GLU A 519 0.86 -18.97 -4.12
N VAL A 520 0.08 -19.14 -5.19
CA VAL A 520 -1.38 -19.24 -5.09
C VAL A 520 -1.77 -20.71 -5.15
N ARG A 521 -2.46 -21.20 -4.11
CA ARG A 521 -2.89 -22.59 -4.01
C ARG A 521 -4.30 -22.68 -3.41
N LYS A 522 -5.21 -23.38 -4.11
CA LYS A 522 -6.60 -23.63 -3.67
C LYS A 522 -7.38 -22.35 -3.28
N GLY A 523 -7.16 -21.25 -3.99
CA GLY A 523 -7.84 -19.97 -3.73
C GLY A 523 -7.29 -19.17 -2.54
N PHE A 524 -6.09 -19.53 -2.05
CA PHE A 524 -5.34 -18.78 -1.04
C PHE A 524 -3.97 -18.38 -1.59
N THR A 525 -3.44 -17.27 -1.11
CA THR A 525 -2.05 -16.84 -1.35
C THR A 525 -1.21 -17.25 -0.15
N TRP A 526 -0.28 -18.17 -0.36
CA TRP A 526 0.67 -18.63 0.66
C TRP A 526 2.02 -17.99 0.40
N GLY A 527 2.78 -17.74 1.45
CA GLY A 527 4.09 -17.16 1.29
C GLY A 527 4.77 -16.80 2.59
N SER A 528 5.90 -16.12 2.44
CA SER A 528 6.63 -15.53 3.55
C SER A 528 7.27 -14.22 3.12
N VAL A 529 7.42 -13.31 4.07
CA VAL A 529 8.23 -12.10 3.93
C VAL A 529 9.39 -12.16 4.91
N THR A 530 10.58 -11.82 4.44
CA THR A 530 11.80 -11.72 5.26
C THR A 530 12.24 -10.28 5.37
N ILE A 531 12.48 -9.84 6.60
CA ILE A 531 12.82 -8.45 6.95
C ILE A 531 14.14 -8.48 7.74
N VAL A 532 15.08 -7.61 7.37
CA VAL A 532 16.35 -7.42 8.09
C VAL A 532 16.39 -6.03 8.74
N PRO A 533 17.17 -5.83 9.81
CA PRO A 533 17.31 -4.54 10.46
C PRO A 533 17.81 -3.50 9.46
N LEU A 534 17.43 -2.24 9.66
CA LEU A 534 17.98 -1.14 8.87
C LEU A 534 19.48 -1.00 9.16
N LEU A 535 20.26 -0.74 8.13
CA LEU A 535 21.67 -0.38 8.29
C LEU A 535 21.80 1.03 8.91
N GLU A 536 22.94 1.35 9.54
CA GLU A 536 23.16 2.66 10.19
C GLU A 536 23.00 3.85 9.22
N ASP A 537 23.28 3.65 7.94
CA ASP A 537 23.12 4.64 6.87
C ASP A 537 21.68 4.74 6.34
N GLU A 538 20.84 3.74 6.61
CA GLU A 538 19.43 3.70 6.22
C GLU A 538 18.48 4.35 7.25
N GLU A 539 18.94 4.55 8.49
CA GLU A 539 18.17 5.26 9.51
C GLU A 539 18.02 6.76 9.14
N GLU A 540 16.79 7.22 8.88
CA GLU A 540 16.54 8.58 8.36
C GLU A 540 16.96 9.71 9.31
N ASP A 541 17.08 9.45 10.62
CA ASP A 541 17.68 10.32 11.61
C ASP A 541 18.33 9.46 12.69
N GLY A 542 19.56 9.79 13.11
CA GLY A 542 20.42 9.06 14.09
C GLY A 542 19.87 8.98 15.51
N GLY A 543 18.62 8.56 15.60
CA GLY A 543 17.81 8.32 16.76
C GLY A 543 16.79 7.29 16.32
N SER A 544 17.18 6.02 16.37
CA SER A 544 16.25 4.92 16.50
C SER A 544 15.17 5.31 17.53
N PRO A 545 13.88 4.98 17.30
CA PRO A 545 12.85 5.22 18.29
C PRO A 545 13.35 4.68 19.63
N ALA A 546 13.35 5.51 20.67
CA ALA A 546 13.60 5.06 22.04
C ALA A 546 12.41 4.21 22.52
N THR A 547 12.10 3.13 21.82
CA THR A 547 11.33 2.01 22.35
C THR A 547 12.33 1.10 23.04
N ALA A 548 12.18 0.98 24.35
CA ALA A 548 12.98 0.15 25.23
C ALA A 548 13.23 -1.24 24.63
N ASN A 549 14.50 -1.67 24.66
CA ASN A 549 15.03 -2.99 24.29
C ASN A 549 14.75 -3.43 22.84
N GLN A 550 15.70 -3.19 21.93
CA GLN A 550 15.77 -3.91 20.67
C GLN A 550 15.72 -5.43 20.96
N LEU A 551 14.65 -6.09 20.49
CA LEU A 551 14.37 -7.51 20.71
C LEU A 551 15.21 -8.44 19.81
N TYR A 552 16.04 -7.85 18.94
CA TYR A 552 16.80 -8.50 17.88
C TYR A 552 18.17 -7.83 17.70
N GLY A 553 19.16 -8.60 17.27
CA GLY A 553 20.50 -8.14 16.91
C GLY A 553 20.60 -7.64 15.46
N PRO A 554 21.77 -7.10 15.06
CA PRO A 554 21.97 -6.48 13.75
C PRO A 554 21.92 -7.47 12.57
N GLU A 555 22.22 -8.75 12.82
CA GLU A 555 22.22 -9.81 11.80
C GLU A 555 20.93 -10.65 11.79
N ASP A 556 20.05 -10.42 12.76
CA ASP A 556 18.83 -11.21 12.92
C ASP A 556 17.85 -10.94 11.78
N ARG A 557 17.07 -11.95 11.40
CA ARG A 557 16.05 -11.81 10.36
C ARG A 557 14.68 -12.08 10.96
N LEU A 558 13.72 -11.19 10.74
CA LEU A 558 12.33 -11.49 11.01
C LEU A 558 11.70 -12.15 9.78
N VAL A 559 11.06 -13.30 9.98
CA VAL A 559 10.29 -13.98 8.94
C VAL A 559 8.82 -14.05 9.37
N ILE A 560 7.93 -13.67 8.46
CA ILE A 560 6.48 -13.71 8.66
C ILE A 560 5.84 -14.58 7.58
N PRO A 561 5.49 -15.84 7.89
CA PRO A 561 4.66 -16.66 7.01
C PRO A 561 3.20 -16.19 7.00
N PHE A 562 2.57 -16.27 5.85
CA PHE A 562 1.19 -15.84 5.64
C PHE A 562 0.38 -16.81 4.77
N GLN A 563 -0.93 -16.82 5.01
CA GLN A 563 -1.96 -17.42 4.16
C GLN A 563 -3.06 -16.37 3.98
N ASN A 564 -3.01 -15.56 2.93
CA ASN A 564 -3.73 -14.27 2.78
C ASN A 564 -3.39 -13.25 3.88
N GLU A 565 -3.46 -13.64 5.16
CA GLU A 565 -3.13 -12.88 6.35
C GLU A 565 -1.83 -13.40 7.00
N ASN A 566 -1.15 -12.54 7.77
CA ASN A 566 0.05 -12.88 8.55
C ASN A 566 -0.32 -13.83 9.70
N LEU A 567 0.38 -14.98 9.79
CA LEU A 567 0.02 -16.06 10.71
C LEU A 567 0.87 -16.09 11.98
N TYR A 568 2.18 -15.90 11.84
CA TYR A 568 3.12 -15.86 12.96
C TYR A 568 4.40 -15.14 12.52
N ALA A 569 5.17 -14.67 13.49
CA ALA A 569 6.47 -14.06 13.22
C ALA A 569 7.53 -14.68 14.11
N TYR A 570 8.70 -14.96 13.54
CA TYR A 570 9.85 -15.49 14.27
C TYR A 570 11.14 -14.80 13.84
N ILE A 571 12.08 -14.71 14.78
CA ILE A 571 13.46 -14.31 14.51
C ILE A 571 14.28 -15.55 14.22
N GLU A 572 15.10 -15.47 13.18
CA GLU A 572 16.15 -16.43 12.85
C GLU A 572 17.50 -15.71 12.86
N SER A 573 18.43 -16.15 13.70
CA SER A 573 19.80 -15.65 13.72
C SER A 573 20.66 -16.47 12.76
N PRO A 574 21.37 -15.85 11.80
CA PRO A 574 22.15 -16.57 10.77
C PRO A 574 23.21 -17.53 11.33
N ASN A 575 23.70 -17.28 12.54
CA ASN A 575 24.84 -17.99 13.12
C ASN A 575 24.43 -19.22 13.96
N ASP A 576 23.25 -19.20 14.58
CA ASP A 576 22.81 -20.26 15.50
C ASP A 576 21.77 -21.19 14.87
N GLY A 577 21.10 -20.76 13.79
CA GLY A 577 20.04 -21.53 13.12
C GLY A 577 18.79 -21.77 13.98
N ASP A 578 18.76 -21.22 15.19
CA ASP A 578 17.62 -21.32 16.11
C ASP A 578 16.53 -20.31 15.74
N ARG A 579 15.28 -20.71 15.96
CA ARG A 579 14.09 -19.93 15.59
C ARG A 579 13.32 -19.54 16.84
N LYS A 580 13.29 -18.24 17.12
CA LYS A 580 12.52 -17.70 18.23
C LYS A 580 11.21 -17.11 17.74
N VAL A 581 10.11 -17.84 17.96
CA VAL A 581 8.76 -17.34 17.67
C VAL A 581 8.45 -16.18 18.62
N LEU A 582 8.03 -15.05 18.05
CA LEU A 582 7.68 -13.83 18.78
C LEU A 582 6.18 -13.71 19.04
N VAL A 583 5.37 -14.08 18.05
CA VAL A 583 3.91 -13.95 18.09
C VAL A 583 3.29 -14.96 17.14
N THR A 584 2.09 -15.42 17.47
CA THR A 584 1.25 -16.27 16.63
C THR A 584 -0.19 -15.75 16.66
N VAL A 585 -0.97 -16.08 15.63
CA VAL A 585 -2.44 -16.01 15.70
C VAL A 585 -2.97 -16.68 16.98
N PRO A 586 -4.03 -16.16 17.63
CA PRO A 586 -4.98 -15.13 17.15
C PRO A 586 -4.52 -13.67 17.21
N ASP A 587 -3.38 -13.37 17.85
CA ASP A 587 -2.90 -11.98 17.94
C ASP A 587 -2.66 -11.38 16.56
N LEU A 588 -2.93 -10.09 16.44
CA LEU A 588 -2.88 -9.37 15.17
C LEU A 588 -1.44 -9.07 14.83
N ILE A 589 -1.00 -9.45 13.63
CA ILE A 589 0.36 -9.18 13.13
C ILE A 589 0.25 -8.26 11.92
N THR A 590 0.74 -7.02 12.07
CA THR A 590 0.57 -5.97 11.07
C THR A 590 1.91 -5.41 10.65
N VAL A 591 2.11 -5.32 9.33
CA VAL A 591 3.29 -4.71 8.73
C VAL A 591 2.90 -3.32 8.24
N LEU A 592 3.53 -2.29 8.78
CA LEU A 592 3.33 -0.89 8.42
C LEU A 592 4.46 -0.44 7.50
N ASP A 593 4.17 0.38 6.51
CA ASP A 593 5.17 1.17 5.79
C ASP A 593 5.75 2.22 6.75
N SER A 594 7.05 2.15 7.01
CA SER A 594 7.72 3.07 7.95
C SER A 594 7.74 4.52 7.47
N GLN A 595 7.47 4.78 6.19
CA GLN A 595 7.53 6.12 5.61
C GLN A 595 6.24 6.92 5.77
N ASN A 596 5.10 6.25 5.94
CA ASN A 596 3.80 6.92 6.05
C ASN A 596 2.90 6.29 7.14
N GLY A 597 3.26 5.14 7.70
CA GLY A 597 2.49 4.42 8.72
C GLY A 597 1.29 3.63 8.21
N SER A 598 1.05 3.58 6.89
CA SER A 598 -0.03 2.77 6.31
C SER A 598 0.26 1.29 6.45
N ALA A 599 -0.80 0.51 6.68
CA ALA A 599 -0.70 -0.93 6.68
C ALA A 599 -0.48 -1.48 5.27
N LEU A 600 0.46 -2.41 5.14
CA LEU A 600 0.74 -3.12 3.90
C LEU A 600 -0.03 -4.45 3.87
N GLY A 601 -0.77 -4.68 2.78
CA GLY A 601 -1.34 -6.00 2.50
C GLY A 601 -0.26 -7.00 2.09
N THR A 602 -0.53 -8.30 2.26
CA THR A 602 0.34 -9.35 1.73
C THR A 602 0.56 -9.27 0.21
N PRO A 603 -0.33 -8.69 -0.63
CA PRO A 603 -0.01 -8.38 -2.03
C PRO A 603 0.95 -7.21 -2.23
N ASP A 604 1.05 -6.29 -1.24
CA ASP A 604 1.84 -5.06 -1.33
C ASP A 604 3.29 -5.25 -0.90
N TYR A 605 3.65 -6.35 -0.23
CA TYR A 605 5.04 -6.61 0.14
C TYR A 605 5.96 -6.64 -1.09
N ARG A 606 7.03 -5.85 -1.05
CA ARG A 606 8.02 -5.74 -2.12
C ARG A 606 9.39 -5.59 -1.49
N TYR A 607 10.39 -6.10 -2.20
CA TYR A 607 11.79 -5.86 -1.85
C TYR A 607 12.06 -4.36 -1.70
N GLY A 608 12.89 -3.98 -0.72
CA GLY A 608 13.32 -2.61 -0.50
C GLY A 608 12.37 -1.75 0.32
N LEU A 609 11.13 -2.19 0.58
CA LEU A 609 10.22 -1.45 1.44
C LEU A 609 10.74 -1.41 2.88
N ARG A 610 10.76 -0.21 3.45
CA ARG A 610 11.06 0.00 4.87
C ARG A 610 9.77 -0.19 5.65
N VAL A 611 9.82 -1.07 6.64
CA VAL A 611 8.62 -1.51 7.36
C VAL A 611 8.84 -1.53 8.86
N THR A 612 7.74 -1.33 9.58
CA THR A 612 7.64 -1.57 11.02
C THR A 612 6.60 -2.63 11.27
N VAL A 613 6.98 -3.69 11.97
CA VAL A 613 6.11 -4.81 12.32
C VAL A 613 5.64 -4.64 13.74
N ILE A 614 4.32 -4.55 13.91
CA ILE A 614 3.67 -4.51 15.22
C ILE A 614 2.80 -5.75 15.41
N ALA A 615 2.65 -6.14 16.67
CA ALA A 615 1.63 -7.08 17.09
C ALA A 615 0.70 -6.46 18.12
N MET A 616 -0.60 -6.76 18.03
CA MET A 616 -1.63 -6.31 18.98
C MET A 616 -2.37 -7.52 19.55
N ALA A 617 -2.76 -7.44 20.82
CA ALA A 617 -3.49 -8.51 21.50
C ALA A 617 -4.84 -8.79 20.83
N GLY A 618 -5.15 -10.07 20.59
CA GLY A 618 -6.46 -10.53 20.13
C GLY A 618 -7.50 -10.59 21.24
N ASP A 619 -8.78 -10.47 20.88
CA ASP A 619 -9.90 -10.51 21.84
C ASP A 619 -9.93 -11.84 22.64
N PRO A 620 -10.25 -11.81 23.94
CA PRO A 620 -10.35 -12.99 24.81
C PRO A 620 -11.24 -14.11 24.26
N LYS A 621 -12.26 -13.79 23.45
CA LYS A 621 -13.09 -14.82 22.80
C LYS A 621 -12.28 -15.70 21.86
N TRP A 622 -11.20 -15.21 21.28
CA TRP A 622 -10.25 -15.99 20.48
C TRP A 622 -9.14 -16.63 21.32
N THR A 623 -8.64 -15.92 22.32
CA THR A 623 -7.37 -16.23 22.99
C THR A 623 -7.53 -17.02 24.29
N GLU A 624 -8.69 -16.94 24.96
CA GLU A 624 -8.95 -17.56 26.26
C GLU A 624 -9.97 -18.71 26.21
N THR A 625 -10.68 -18.87 25.09
CA THR A 625 -11.69 -19.93 24.91
C THR A 625 -11.15 -21.11 24.11
N THR A 626 -11.70 -22.30 24.37
CA THR A 626 -11.29 -23.53 23.67
C THR A 626 -11.72 -23.47 22.20
N GLU A 627 -12.95 -23.00 21.96
CA GLU A 627 -13.56 -22.83 20.65
C GLU A 627 -12.79 -21.82 19.79
N GLY A 628 -12.44 -20.68 20.37
CA GLY A 628 -11.64 -19.64 19.74
C GLY A 628 -10.25 -20.14 19.33
N LEU A 629 -9.50 -20.74 20.27
CA LEU A 629 -8.15 -21.26 19.98
C LEU A 629 -8.17 -22.44 19.00
N ALA A 630 -9.18 -23.31 19.05
CA ALA A 630 -9.30 -24.42 18.11
C ALA A 630 -9.56 -23.95 16.66
N THR A 631 -10.15 -22.76 16.49
CA THR A 631 -10.60 -22.26 15.18
C THR A 631 -9.68 -21.16 14.61
N GLY A 632 -9.17 -20.28 15.46
CA GLY A 632 -8.34 -19.13 15.10
C GLY A 632 -6.92 -19.18 15.63
N GLY A 633 -6.58 -20.14 16.51
CA GLY A 633 -5.24 -20.30 17.07
C GLY A 633 -4.26 -21.07 16.17
N PRO A 634 -3.02 -21.28 16.60
CA PRO A 634 -1.94 -21.83 15.77
C PRO A 634 -2.27 -23.20 15.17
N ALA A 635 -2.91 -24.08 15.96
CA ALA A 635 -3.29 -25.42 15.52
C ALA A 635 -4.29 -25.42 14.34
N ALA A 636 -5.13 -24.38 14.21
CA ALA A 636 -6.05 -24.24 13.08
C ALA A 636 -5.33 -24.05 11.74
N PHE A 637 -4.09 -23.57 11.78
CA PHE A 637 -3.21 -23.36 10.63
C PHE A 637 -2.15 -24.46 10.48
N GLY A 638 -2.30 -25.58 11.19
CA GLY A 638 -1.35 -26.70 11.15
C GLY A 638 -0.09 -26.50 11.98
N LEU A 639 -0.02 -25.43 12.80
CA LEU A 639 1.10 -25.16 13.70
C LEU A 639 0.91 -25.89 15.03
N HIS A 640 0.79 -27.22 14.98
CA HIS A 640 0.45 -28.05 16.15
C HIS A 640 1.50 -28.02 17.26
N ASP A 641 2.76 -27.74 16.91
CA ASP A 641 3.89 -27.72 17.83
C ASP A 641 4.12 -26.33 18.46
N LEU A 642 3.36 -25.31 18.05
CA LEU A 642 3.48 -23.94 18.56
C LEU A 642 2.32 -23.61 19.51
N PRO A 643 2.54 -23.49 20.83
CA PRO A 643 1.51 -23.02 21.73
C PRO A 643 1.20 -21.54 21.45
N PHE A 644 -0.05 -21.15 21.65
CA PHE A 644 -0.42 -19.75 21.67
C PHE A 644 0.07 -19.11 22.98
N THR A 645 0.73 -17.96 22.88
CA THR A 645 1.11 -17.12 24.01
C THR A 645 0.68 -15.68 23.70
N PRO A 646 -0.20 -15.06 24.51
CA PRO A 646 -0.63 -13.69 24.26
C PRO A 646 0.55 -12.71 24.27
N ILE A 647 0.62 -11.83 23.27
CA ILE A 647 1.62 -10.77 23.17
C ILE A 647 1.42 -9.71 24.26
N ALA A 648 0.18 -9.46 24.65
CA ALA A 648 -0.21 -8.53 25.69
C ALA A 648 -1.64 -8.82 26.17
N ILE A 649 -2.08 -8.12 27.22
CA ILE A 649 -3.47 -8.17 27.70
C ILE A 649 -4.34 -7.37 26.75
N TYR A 650 -5.43 -7.96 26.24
CA TYR A 650 -6.40 -7.26 25.40
C TYR A 650 -6.99 -6.04 26.10
N LYS A 651 -7.21 -4.97 25.32
CA LYS A 651 -7.82 -3.72 25.79
C LYS A 651 -9.07 -3.44 24.98
N GLU A 652 -10.22 -3.43 25.65
CA GLU A 652 -11.49 -3.19 24.98
C GLU A 652 -11.51 -1.80 24.29
N PRO A 653 -11.93 -1.72 23.01
CA PRO A 653 -12.05 -0.44 22.32
C PRO A 653 -13.07 0.49 22.97
N THR A 654 -12.71 1.78 23.07
CA THR A 654 -13.63 2.82 23.53
C THR A 654 -14.57 3.23 22.41
N SER A 655 -15.86 3.32 22.72
CA SER A 655 -16.89 3.79 21.78
C SER A 655 -16.67 5.26 21.37
N VAL A 656 -16.72 5.56 20.07
CA VAL A 656 -16.84 6.95 19.57
C VAL A 656 -18.15 7.55 20.06
N VAL A 657 -19.25 6.82 19.97
CA VAL A 657 -20.57 7.32 20.38
C VAL A 657 -20.55 7.68 21.87
N ALA A 658 -20.11 6.78 22.75
CA ALA A 658 -20.16 7.04 24.19
C ALA A 658 -19.22 8.18 24.64
N GLU A 659 -18.09 8.40 23.95
CA GLU A 659 -17.12 9.45 24.29
C GLU A 659 -17.57 10.85 23.84
N TYR A 660 -18.27 10.94 22.70
CA TYR A 660 -18.60 12.23 22.06
C TYR A 660 -20.10 12.59 22.08
N ALA A 661 -20.96 11.74 22.64
CA ALA A 661 -22.41 11.97 22.82
C ALA A 661 -22.78 12.98 23.90
#